data_AF-A0A518EWW9-F1
#
_entry.id   AF-A0A518EWW9-F1
#
_cell.length_a   1.000
_cell.length_b   1.000
_cell.length_c   1.000
_cell.angle_alpha   90.00
_cell.angle_beta   90.00
_cell.angle_gamma   90.00
#
_symmetry.space_group_name_H-M   'P 1'
#
loop_
_entity.id
_entity.type
_entity.pdbx_description
1 polymer ?
#
loop_
_entity_poly.entity_id
_entity_poly.type
_entity_poly.pdbx_seq_one_letter_code
_entity_poly.pdbx_strand_id
1 'polypeptide(L)'
;MTLAASLLTLASGVLAPAAAAQDGPTDTRWIAARASEQELIQRQIVQLRTRISKLVPRFEADGRPEAAALLRKAIELLDERPEDAEGRTLEELIGTANDDLKSGRYLAAIERGERVVARVTKLLDILQRRDSADNIEENLADLREVKEALQELSSEEKQLKEDTQKLRDESTTAEQREIQDRIQEALEAQRDELRKNEKSAQESGLFDAEKLLDELQGLTEEQRERAEQLTKASAADRATLSEMRPQLAKARSDEARATDLDSAAEALREAAAEARSQAGSQEEARADARASAGQLDQMADSLERKAEITQDAGMRAAAEEVREAAAAMAKSGAAESSQEERAAAAARADASAEALEAMARERREAADAARESALSKANALATKATAGDRTDAAQAAAEIADDLKAAQNASEARGRSEEQAAEAQAGSEAQAQADQAAEESAKEAAAATTEALSALDRALGRSAREADDLMSGQKSAAQAAERLAENAQRAAEGSVGSDPLAGAEEVASAISEAQAAMERASAAAAAASKAAQEAGRQAEQAASAESSSEQGSPQQGSPQQGSQQEGSQQQGSQQEGSQQEGSQQQGSPSSESGPTEQAAEAQERAEQAAQEAAEKLEQATQKLQEAIAQAQSASSPQGDPGQKAQDAAKAAQEALAREAQAIANATESAAMEPQAAQETTEALERAAEAMQKAAEALEQPAGRTDAAEAQREALDALEDAARSAAEGAQPQTEAQKQKAEELAQRQKEIEKKLLELAQRNQEREGLDQPSQALQQAASEAAEAAESLDQQQLDEAVQNEEETEQKIEEALKDLEDEEEKYESLRQEELLFRIAEEVQEIRGLHQNAMNETREVDASREGESKVSRSMRIRLRNIAREEEALASRIDSIVEAITAEGTLVFAEVLDRASRDLKRVAKDLGDSGDYDSGERTQALQSDVENGLGWLEDALREELDRRAEEEKKKDEQQQQQDQGERKQQLVPDVAELKLLQKMETEVLDRIDQVRELYPQIDAGEDLDPLIRRDLLRLATRSERIHQLFSEMRSRLGIGMEGPGGPKPDASGDDGAETDEQGDDR
;
A
#
# COMPACT_ATOMS: atom_id res chain seq x y z
N MET A 1 15.80 7.81 -22.04
CA MET A 1 17.01 7.20 -22.65
C MET A 1 17.24 7.50 -24.13
N THR A 2 16.34 7.22 -25.08
CA THR A 2 16.56 7.49 -26.53
C THR A 2 16.78 8.98 -26.88
N LEU A 3 16.14 9.87 -26.13
CA LEU A 3 16.32 11.33 -26.22
C LEU A 3 17.70 11.79 -25.70
N ALA A 4 18.11 11.28 -24.54
CA ALA A 4 19.42 11.52 -23.93
C ALA A 4 20.57 10.96 -24.79
N ALA A 5 20.43 9.77 -25.36
CA ALA A 5 21.42 9.17 -26.27
C ALA A 5 21.58 9.98 -27.57
N SER A 6 20.48 10.55 -28.08
CA SER A 6 20.52 11.47 -29.23
C SER A 6 21.22 12.80 -28.88
N LEU A 7 21.02 13.31 -27.66
CA LEU A 7 21.64 14.52 -27.15
C LEU A 7 23.13 14.35 -26.79
N LEU A 8 23.55 13.16 -26.35
CA LEU A 8 24.97 12.83 -26.10
C LEU A 8 25.77 12.78 -27.41
N THR A 9 25.20 12.17 -28.46
CA THR A 9 25.78 12.18 -29.82
C THR A 9 25.87 13.60 -30.40
N LEU A 10 24.91 14.46 -30.05
CA LEU A 10 24.87 15.90 -30.33
C LEU A 10 26.05 16.64 -29.67
N ALA A 11 26.33 16.40 -28.39
CA ALA A 11 27.44 17.02 -27.66
C ALA A 11 28.82 16.56 -28.19
N SER A 12 28.99 15.26 -28.46
CA SER A 12 30.21 14.70 -29.09
C SER A 12 30.46 15.28 -30.48
N GLY A 13 29.37 15.59 -31.20
CA GLY A 13 29.40 16.37 -32.43
C GLY A 13 30.09 17.70 -32.19
N VAL A 14 29.63 18.55 -31.27
CA VAL A 14 30.14 19.93 -31.08
C VAL A 14 31.56 20.00 -30.47
N LEU A 15 31.97 19.02 -29.65
CA LEU A 15 33.19 19.01 -28.83
C LEU A 15 34.53 18.72 -29.54
N ALA A 16 34.60 18.65 -30.86
CA ALA A 16 35.88 18.52 -31.57
C ALA A 16 36.49 19.90 -31.93
N PRO A 17 37.31 20.50 -31.06
CA PRO A 17 38.43 21.31 -31.52
C PRO A 17 39.74 20.91 -30.83
N ALA A 18 40.79 20.67 -31.64
CA ALA A 18 42.21 21.03 -31.39
C ALA A 18 43.24 20.02 -31.94
N ALA A 19 42.91 18.74 -32.12
CA ALA A 19 43.94 17.76 -32.52
C ALA A 19 44.35 17.82 -34.01
N ALA A 20 43.57 18.48 -34.86
CA ALA A 20 43.83 18.59 -36.30
C ALA A 20 44.42 19.96 -36.73
N ALA A 21 44.92 20.77 -35.80
CA ALA A 21 45.51 22.09 -36.11
C ALA A 21 46.95 22.04 -36.65
N GLN A 22 47.39 20.93 -37.25
CA GLN A 22 48.69 20.85 -37.94
C GLN A 22 48.59 20.99 -39.47
N ASP A 23 47.41 20.90 -40.06
CA ASP A 23 47.15 21.25 -41.47
C ASP A 23 46.09 22.37 -41.52
N GLY A 24 46.35 23.44 -42.28
CA GLY A 24 45.63 24.71 -42.18
C GLY A 24 44.11 24.70 -42.46
N PRO A 25 43.38 25.77 -42.05
CA PRO A 25 41.92 25.87 -42.05
C PRO A 25 41.34 26.23 -43.44
N THR A 26 41.76 25.53 -44.48
CA THR A 26 41.34 25.79 -45.87
C THR A 26 40.66 24.60 -46.55
N ASP A 27 40.48 23.48 -45.85
CA ASP A 27 39.79 22.33 -46.45
C ASP A 27 38.28 22.56 -46.48
N THR A 28 37.78 23.04 -47.62
CA THR A 28 36.37 23.35 -47.86
C THR A 28 35.46 22.15 -47.58
N ARG A 29 35.99 20.93 -47.68
CA ARG A 29 35.25 19.70 -47.37
C ARG A 29 35.01 19.52 -45.88
N TRP A 30 36.00 19.84 -45.04
CA TRP A 30 35.86 19.78 -43.59
C TRP A 30 34.86 20.81 -43.08
N ILE A 31 34.90 22.04 -43.63
CA ILE A 31 33.94 23.11 -43.29
C ILE A 31 32.52 22.71 -43.72
N ALA A 32 32.35 22.12 -44.90
CA ALA A 32 31.05 21.66 -45.38
C ALA A 32 30.49 20.50 -44.54
N ALA A 33 31.34 19.55 -44.14
CA ALA A 33 30.95 18.48 -43.23
C ALA A 33 30.50 19.04 -41.87
N ARG A 34 31.28 19.95 -41.30
CA ARG A 34 30.99 20.57 -40.00
C ARG A 34 29.72 21.42 -40.00
N ALA A 35 29.51 22.19 -41.07
CA ALA A 35 28.30 22.98 -41.26
C ALA A 35 27.05 22.10 -41.44
N SER A 36 27.20 20.93 -42.09
CA SER A 36 26.13 19.94 -42.24
C SER A 36 25.78 19.24 -40.93
N GLU A 37 26.78 18.96 -40.08
CA GLU A 37 26.58 18.42 -38.73
C GLU A 37 25.84 19.41 -37.83
N GLN A 38 26.24 20.69 -37.84
CA GLN A 38 25.57 21.76 -37.09
C GLN A 38 24.12 21.96 -37.55
N GLU A 39 23.83 21.80 -38.84
CA GLU A 39 22.46 21.86 -39.38
C GLU A 39 21.60 20.65 -38.97
N LEU A 40 22.20 19.47 -38.86
CA LEU A 40 21.54 18.28 -38.31
C LEU A 40 21.18 18.49 -36.83
N ILE A 41 22.13 19.00 -36.05
CA ILE A 41 21.98 19.34 -34.63
C ILE A 41 20.85 20.34 -34.42
N GLN A 42 20.79 21.41 -35.23
CA GLN A 42 19.72 22.39 -35.19
C GLN A 42 18.34 21.75 -35.42
N ARG A 43 18.21 20.88 -36.44
CA ARG A 43 16.94 20.17 -36.73
C ARG A 43 16.54 19.23 -35.59
N GLN A 44 17.50 18.57 -34.95
CA GLN A 44 17.24 17.68 -33.82
C GLN A 44 16.71 18.45 -32.60
N ILE A 45 17.21 19.65 -32.31
CA ILE A 45 16.70 20.50 -31.21
C ILE A 45 15.25 20.97 -31.47
N VAL A 46 14.91 21.31 -32.72
CA VAL A 46 13.53 21.65 -33.10
C VAL A 46 12.58 20.45 -32.94
N GLN A 47 13.04 19.26 -33.34
CA GLN A 47 12.28 18.02 -33.18
C GLN A 47 12.12 17.64 -31.70
N LEU A 48 13.17 17.84 -30.90
CA LEU A 48 13.17 17.64 -29.45
C LEU A 48 12.11 18.52 -28.78
N ARG A 49 12.13 19.84 -29.02
CA ARG A 49 11.13 20.79 -28.52
C ARG A 49 9.70 20.37 -28.87
N THR A 50 9.48 19.97 -30.13
CA THR A 50 8.16 19.52 -30.63
C THR A 50 7.69 18.24 -29.95
N ARG A 51 8.59 17.30 -29.66
CA ARG A 51 8.25 16.07 -28.94
C ARG A 51 7.94 16.35 -27.48
N ILE A 52 8.77 17.14 -26.80
CA ILE A 52 8.57 17.50 -25.39
C ILE A 52 7.21 18.20 -25.21
N SER A 53 6.87 19.18 -26.05
CA SER A 53 5.59 19.89 -25.99
C SER A 53 4.35 18.99 -26.17
N LYS A 54 4.47 17.88 -26.90
CA LYS A 54 3.39 16.89 -27.05
C LYS A 54 3.30 15.89 -25.91
N LEU A 55 4.41 15.68 -25.19
CA LEU A 55 4.49 14.71 -24.09
C LEU A 55 4.03 15.31 -22.77
N VAL A 56 4.30 16.59 -22.49
CA VAL A 56 3.87 17.28 -21.24
C VAL A 56 2.40 16.99 -20.88
N PRO A 57 1.40 17.26 -21.73
CA PRO A 57 -0.01 17.03 -21.34
C PRO A 57 -0.38 15.54 -21.20
N ARG A 58 0.39 14.62 -21.79
CA ARG A 58 0.18 13.17 -21.62
C ARG A 58 0.72 12.69 -20.28
N PHE A 59 1.92 13.12 -19.91
CA PHE A 59 2.50 12.77 -18.61
C PHE A 59 1.68 13.32 -17.43
N GLU A 60 1.00 14.46 -17.59
CA GLU A 60 0.05 14.97 -16.58
C GLU A 60 -1.22 14.14 -16.50
N ALA A 61 -1.77 13.70 -17.64
CA ALA A 61 -2.94 12.83 -17.68
C ALA A 61 -2.65 11.42 -17.12
N ASP A 62 -1.41 10.95 -17.26
CA ASP A 62 -0.93 9.66 -16.78
C ASP A 62 -0.48 9.70 -15.29
N GLY A 63 -0.73 10.79 -14.57
CA GLY A 63 -0.42 10.91 -13.13
C GLY A 63 1.08 11.06 -12.82
N ARG A 64 1.89 11.60 -13.74
CA ARG A 64 3.35 11.78 -13.59
C ARG A 64 3.74 13.28 -13.62
N PRO A 65 3.32 14.08 -12.62
CA PRO A 65 3.48 15.53 -12.64
C PRO A 65 4.96 15.98 -12.61
N GLU A 66 5.83 15.26 -11.92
CA GLU A 66 7.28 15.55 -11.84
C GLU A 66 7.96 15.47 -13.22
N ALA A 67 7.65 14.41 -13.98
CA ALA A 67 8.17 14.25 -15.33
C ALA A 67 7.66 15.37 -16.25
N ALA A 68 6.40 15.81 -16.08
CA ALA A 68 5.85 16.92 -16.83
C ALA A 68 6.50 18.27 -16.46
N ALA A 69 6.83 18.50 -15.18
CA ALA A 69 7.52 19.69 -14.70
C ALA A 69 8.94 19.80 -15.27
N LEU A 70 9.70 18.70 -15.29
CA LEU A 70 11.03 18.65 -15.90
C LEU A 70 10.99 18.96 -17.40
N LEU A 71 10.00 18.40 -18.10
CA LEU A 71 9.78 18.68 -19.52
C LEU A 71 9.41 20.15 -19.77
N ARG A 72 8.72 20.83 -18.85
CA ARG A 72 8.49 22.29 -18.91
C ARG A 72 9.77 23.09 -18.70
N LYS A 73 10.57 22.75 -17.69
CA LYS A 73 11.88 23.39 -17.43
C LYS A 73 12.83 23.25 -18.64
N ALA A 74 12.78 22.11 -19.33
CA ALA A 74 13.53 21.89 -20.57
C ALA A 74 13.03 22.76 -21.75
N ILE A 75 11.71 22.99 -21.88
CA ILE A 75 11.16 23.94 -22.86
C ILE A 75 11.59 25.37 -22.53
N GLU A 76 11.54 25.75 -21.25
CA GLU A 76 11.93 27.07 -20.79
C GLU A 76 13.38 27.38 -21.14
N LEU A 77 14.31 26.47 -20.87
CA LEU A 77 15.73 26.64 -21.24
C LEU A 77 15.94 26.76 -22.77
N LEU A 78 15.15 26.03 -23.56
CA LEU A 78 15.20 26.11 -25.03
C LEU A 78 14.68 27.44 -25.57
N ASP A 79 13.68 28.03 -24.91
CA ASP A 79 13.05 29.29 -25.29
C ASP A 79 13.71 30.52 -24.61
N GLU A 80 14.57 30.30 -23.61
CA GLU A 80 15.31 31.34 -22.88
C GLU A 80 16.24 32.15 -23.79
N ARG A 81 16.24 33.47 -23.61
CA ARG A 81 17.08 34.44 -24.35
C ARG A 81 18.03 35.19 -23.40
N PRO A 82 19.06 34.52 -22.86
CA PRO A 82 19.92 35.09 -21.85
C PRO A 82 20.97 36.04 -22.46
N GLU A 83 21.51 36.94 -21.64
CA GLU A 83 22.45 37.98 -22.08
C GLU A 83 23.80 37.41 -22.54
N ASP A 84 24.26 36.33 -21.92
CA ASP A 84 25.46 35.57 -22.28
C ASP A 84 25.36 34.91 -23.67
N ALA A 85 24.13 34.64 -24.13
CA ALA A 85 23.79 34.17 -25.46
C ALA A 85 23.53 35.30 -26.48
N GLU A 86 23.85 36.55 -26.15
CA GLU A 86 23.54 37.71 -27.00
C GLU A 86 22.02 37.86 -27.29
N GLY A 87 21.15 37.44 -26.35
CA GLY A 87 19.69 37.49 -26.49
C GLY A 87 19.11 36.46 -27.47
N ARG A 88 19.90 35.43 -27.82
CA ARG A 88 19.50 34.36 -28.75
C ARG A 88 19.09 33.09 -27.99
N THR A 89 18.13 32.37 -28.56
CA THR A 89 17.80 31.00 -28.12
C THR A 89 18.90 30.03 -28.52
N LEU A 90 18.88 28.80 -27.98
CA LEU A 90 19.86 27.77 -28.34
C LEU A 90 19.85 27.48 -29.85
N GLU A 91 18.67 27.43 -30.47
CA GLU A 91 18.51 27.25 -31.92
C GLU A 91 19.15 28.40 -32.72
N GLU A 92 18.86 29.64 -32.33
CA GLU A 92 19.40 30.84 -32.98
C GLU A 92 20.93 30.94 -32.82
N LEU A 93 21.47 30.52 -31.66
CA LEU A 93 22.90 30.45 -31.42
C LEU A 93 23.60 29.44 -32.36
N ILE A 94 23.03 28.24 -32.52
CA ILE A 94 23.56 27.20 -33.42
C ILE A 94 23.51 27.66 -34.87
N GLY A 95 22.39 28.26 -35.29
CA GLY A 95 22.25 28.83 -36.63
C GLY A 95 23.30 29.91 -36.91
N THR A 96 23.53 30.81 -35.96
CA THR A 96 24.50 31.89 -36.13
C THR A 96 25.95 31.37 -36.11
N ALA A 97 26.26 30.39 -35.26
CA ALA A 97 27.57 29.73 -35.26
C ALA A 97 27.84 29.02 -36.60
N ASN A 98 26.82 28.41 -37.22
CA ASN A 98 26.93 27.80 -38.54
C ASN A 98 27.15 28.84 -39.66
N ASP A 99 26.47 29.98 -39.59
CA ASP A 99 26.67 31.08 -40.54
C ASP A 99 28.08 31.70 -40.42
N ASP A 100 28.61 31.78 -39.20
CA ASP A 100 29.98 32.20 -38.94
C ASP A 100 31.00 31.21 -39.49
N LEU A 101 30.75 29.89 -39.39
CA LEU A 101 31.56 28.85 -40.05
C LEU A 101 31.53 28.96 -41.57
N LYS A 102 30.34 29.10 -42.18
CA LYS A 102 30.16 29.23 -43.63
C LYS A 102 30.76 30.53 -44.19
N SER A 103 30.77 31.60 -43.38
CA SER A 103 31.31 32.91 -43.75
C SER A 103 32.82 33.06 -43.49
N GLY A 104 33.49 32.02 -42.98
CA GLY A 104 34.93 32.04 -42.66
C GLY A 104 35.30 32.85 -41.41
N ARG A 105 34.33 33.16 -40.54
CA ARG A 105 34.53 33.84 -39.25
C ARG A 105 34.78 32.80 -38.14
N TYR A 106 35.87 32.05 -38.27
CA TYR A 106 36.14 30.86 -37.43
C TYR A 106 36.26 31.16 -35.93
N LEU A 107 36.85 32.30 -35.55
CA LEU A 107 36.96 32.67 -34.13
C LEU A 107 35.60 32.93 -33.49
N ALA A 108 34.71 33.66 -34.18
CA ALA A 108 33.35 33.90 -33.71
C ALA A 108 32.52 32.61 -33.67
N ALA A 109 32.74 31.71 -34.64
CA ALA A 109 32.11 30.38 -34.64
C ALA A 109 32.54 29.50 -33.47
N ILE A 110 33.81 29.56 -33.06
CA ILE A 110 34.34 28.81 -31.91
C ILE A 110 33.77 29.37 -30.60
N GLU A 111 33.84 30.68 -30.39
CA GLU A 111 33.30 31.32 -29.17
C GLU A 111 31.80 31.04 -29.00
N ARG A 112 31.04 31.03 -30.10
CA ARG A 112 29.61 30.69 -30.07
C ARG A 112 29.38 29.19 -29.92
N GLY A 113 30.23 28.36 -30.50
CA GLY A 113 30.23 26.91 -30.31
C GLY A 113 30.42 26.50 -28.85
N GLU A 114 31.31 27.17 -28.10
CA GLU A 114 31.51 26.94 -26.67
C GLU A 114 30.24 27.24 -25.84
N ARG A 115 29.53 28.32 -26.18
CA ARG A 115 28.25 28.67 -25.54
C ARG A 115 27.14 27.68 -25.89
N VAL A 116 27.13 27.18 -27.13
CA VAL A 116 26.22 26.10 -27.55
C VAL A 116 26.47 24.84 -26.72
N VAL A 117 27.72 24.43 -26.53
CA VAL A 117 28.07 23.26 -25.69
C VAL A 117 27.56 23.46 -24.27
N ALA A 118 27.87 24.60 -23.63
CA ALA A 118 27.44 24.87 -22.26
C ALA A 118 25.92 24.78 -22.07
N ARG A 119 25.14 25.30 -23.03
CA ARG A 119 23.67 25.25 -22.98
C ARG A 119 23.10 23.87 -23.32
N VAL A 120 23.72 23.12 -24.23
CA VAL A 120 23.34 21.72 -24.49
C VAL A 120 23.63 20.85 -23.27
N THR A 121 24.76 21.06 -22.58
CA THR A 121 25.08 20.37 -21.32
C THR A 121 24.06 20.69 -20.23
N LYS A 122 23.70 21.97 -20.04
CA LYS A 122 22.65 22.37 -19.09
C LYS A 122 21.29 21.75 -19.42
N LEU A 123 20.94 21.65 -20.70
CA LEU A 123 19.72 20.95 -21.15
C LEU A 123 19.78 19.45 -20.85
N LEU A 124 20.97 18.86 -20.97
CA LEU A 124 21.24 17.45 -20.72
C LEU A 124 21.14 17.13 -19.21
N ASP A 125 21.70 17.99 -18.35
CA ASP A 125 21.61 17.87 -16.90
C ASP A 125 20.14 17.94 -16.41
N ILE A 126 19.33 18.88 -16.93
CA ILE A 126 17.89 18.98 -16.64
C ILE A 126 17.12 17.72 -17.07
N LEU A 127 17.48 17.13 -18.23
CA LEU A 127 16.81 15.96 -18.78
C LEU A 127 17.31 14.62 -18.20
N GLN A 128 18.48 14.59 -17.56
CA GLN A 128 19.12 13.40 -16.99
C GLN A 128 19.00 13.31 -15.46
N ARG A 129 18.06 14.03 -14.83
CA ARG A 129 17.83 14.01 -13.38
C ARG A 129 19.04 14.41 -12.52
N ARG A 130 20.09 15.02 -13.09
CA ARG A 130 21.27 15.40 -12.30
C ARG A 130 21.01 16.55 -11.30
N ASP A 131 19.88 17.25 -11.44
CA ASP A 131 19.35 18.26 -10.50
C ASP A 131 18.61 17.65 -9.27
N SER A 132 18.34 16.33 -9.20
CA SER A 132 17.60 15.76 -8.04
C SER A 132 18.45 15.65 -6.78
N ALA A 133 19.70 15.17 -6.88
CA ALA A 133 20.56 14.97 -5.73
C ALA A 133 20.91 16.27 -4.98
N ASP A 134 21.25 17.33 -5.73
CA ASP A 134 21.61 18.63 -5.14
C ASP A 134 20.39 19.30 -4.47
N ASN A 135 19.18 19.14 -5.03
CA ASN A 135 17.94 19.62 -4.41
C ASN A 135 17.54 18.81 -3.17
N ILE A 136 17.78 17.50 -3.13
CA ILE A 136 17.47 16.66 -1.96
C ILE A 136 18.37 17.02 -0.78
N GLU A 137 19.67 17.26 -1.01
CA GLU A 137 20.58 17.66 0.08
C GLU A 137 20.27 19.07 0.61
N GLU A 138 19.91 20.02 -0.27
CA GLU A 138 19.46 21.36 0.13
C GLU A 138 18.17 21.27 0.96
N ASN A 139 17.17 20.50 0.50
CA ASN A 139 15.91 20.30 1.20
C ASN A 139 16.08 19.62 2.57
N LEU A 140 16.98 18.65 2.69
CA LEU A 140 17.30 18.00 3.98
C LEU A 140 17.95 18.96 4.97
N ALA A 141 18.90 19.79 4.52
CA ALA A 141 19.53 20.80 5.38
C ALA A 141 18.49 21.83 5.87
N ASP A 142 17.62 22.24 4.96
CA ASP A 142 16.53 23.18 5.21
C ASP A 142 15.45 22.63 6.15
N LEU A 143 15.15 21.32 6.10
CA LEU A 143 14.26 20.61 7.02
C LEU A 143 14.85 20.57 8.43
N ARG A 144 16.13 20.24 8.54
CA ARG A 144 16.85 20.21 9.83
C ARG A 144 16.90 21.57 10.50
N GLU A 145 17.09 22.64 9.74
CA GLU A 145 17.04 24.02 10.25
C GLU A 145 15.67 24.34 10.85
N VAL A 146 14.59 23.94 10.18
CA VAL A 146 13.22 24.17 10.68
C VAL A 146 12.93 23.31 11.92
N LYS A 147 13.34 22.04 11.93
CA LYS A 147 13.20 21.16 13.10
C LYS A 147 13.91 21.73 14.33
N GLU A 148 15.13 22.25 14.15
CA GLU A 148 15.89 22.89 15.23
C GLU A 148 15.19 24.16 15.76
N ALA A 149 14.71 25.03 14.86
CA ALA A 149 13.95 26.21 15.24
C ALA A 149 12.65 25.88 15.99
N LEU A 150 11.97 24.80 15.59
CA LEU A 150 10.73 24.36 16.19
C LEU A 150 10.93 23.70 17.57
N GLN A 151 12.05 23.00 17.77
CA GLN A 151 12.45 22.49 19.10
C GLN A 151 12.76 23.63 20.09
N GLU A 152 13.36 24.73 19.62
CA GLU A 152 13.56 25.93 20.44
C GLU A 152 12.21 26.54 20.85
N LEU A 153 11.26 26.66 19.90
CA LEU A 153 9.91 27.15 20.19
C LEU A 153 9.13 26.27 21.16
N SER A 154 9.18 24.94 21.02
CA SER A 154 8.57 24.01 21.97
C SER A 154 9.11 24.23 23.40
N SER A 155 10.42 24.47 23.52
CA SER A 155 11.04 24.74 24.81
C SER A 155 10.63 26.10 25.39
N GLU A 156 10.49 27.13 24.54
CA GLU A 156 9.98 28.46 24.92
C GLU A 156 8.52 28.38 25.40
N GLU A 157 7.64 27.67 24.67
CA GLU A 157 6.21 27.49 24.99
C GLU A 157 6.02 26.81 26.34
N LYS A 158 6.74 25.71 26.56
CA LYS A 158 6.70 24.98 27.82
C LYS A 158 7.10 25.84 29.02
N GLN A 159 8.13 26.68 28.85
CA GLN A 159 8.56 27.58 29.91
C GLN A 159 7.52 28.69 30.17
N LEU A 160 6.87 29.18 29.13
CA LEU A 160 5.82 30.18 29.22
C LEU A 160 4.62 29.62 30.00
N LYS A 161 4.18 28.40 29.69
CA LYS A 161 3.14 27.67 30.43
C LYS A 161 3.43 27.53 31.92
N GLU A 162 4.65 27.16 32.28
CA GLU A 162 5.06 27.07 33.69
C GLU A 162 4.99 28.43 34.41
N ASP A 163 5.29 29.53 33.71
CA ASP A 163 5.25 30.88 34.28
C ASP A 163 3.81 31.43 34.38
N THR A 164 2.94 31.12 33.41
CA THR A 164 1.50 31.40 33.47
C THR A 164 0.84 30.66 34.64
N GLN A 165 1.18 29.37 34.82
CA GLN A 165 0.66 28.57 35.93
C GLN A 165 1.08 29.11 37.31
N LYS A 166 2.35 29.54 37.46
CA LYS A 166 2.79 30.24 38.69
C LYS A 166 2.03 31.53 38.93
N LEU A 167 1.79 32.31 37.88
CA LEU A 167 1.04 33.57 37.99
C LEU A 167 -0.41 33.32 38.43
N ARG A 168 -1.03 32.23 37.94
CA ARG A 168 -2.35 31.80 38.36
C ARG A 168 -2.39 31.49 39.85
N ASP A 169 -1.47 30.67 40.34
CA ASP A 169 -1.41 30.26 41.75
C ASP A 169 -1.14 31.44 42.70
N GLU A 170 -0.36 32.43 42.23
CA GLU A 170 -0.12 33.70 42.94
C GLU A 170 -1.38 34.61 42.98
N SER A 171 -2.34 34.40 42.08
CA SER A 171 -3.51 35.27 41.88
C SER A 171 -4.79 34.77 42.57
N THR A 172 -4.81 33.54 43.10
CA THR A 172 -5.95 32.98 43.85
C THR A 172 -6.17 33.69 45.20
N THR A 173 -7.40 34.15 45.47
CA THR A 173 -7.73 34.86 46.72
C THR A 173 -7.86 33.92 47.93
N ALA A 174 -7.78 34.47 49.15
CA ALA A 174 -7.94 33.68 50.38
C ALA A 174 -9.36 33.12 50.53
N GLU A 175 -10.36 33.90 50.13
CA GLU A 175 -11.77 33.52 50.12
C GLU A 175 -12.06 32.44 49.07
N GLN A 176 -11.40 32.50 47.91
CA GLN A 176 -11.50 31.46 46.87
C GLN A 176 -10.85 30.14 47.32
N ARG A 177 -9.71 30.20 48.01
CA ARG A 177 -9.10 29.01 48.62
C ARG A 177 -9.99 28.37 49.68
N GLU A 178 -10.69 29.16 50.50
CA GLU A 178 -11.64 28.63 51.49
C GLU A 178 -12.82 27.90 50.82
N ILE A 179 -13.30 28.38 49.68
CA ILE A 179 -14.33 27.67 48.89
C ILE A 179 -13.78 26.37 48.33
N GLN A 180 -12.59 26.39 47.71
CA GLN A 180 -11.93 25.19 47.18
C GLN A 180 -11.71 24.12 48.26
N ASP A 181 -11.23 24.52 49.44
CA ASP A 181 -11.01 23.61 50.57
C ASP A 181 -12.33 22.94 51.03
N ARG A 182 -13.43 23.71 51.07
CA ARG A 182 -14.76 23.18 51.46
C ARG A 182 -15.35 22.24 50.41
N ILE A 183 -15.16 22.55 49.11
CA ILE A 183 -15.57 21.64 48.03
C ILE A 183 -14.79 20.33 48.13
N GLN A 184 -13.48 20.41 48.38
CA GLN A 184 -12.63 19.23 48.54
C GLN A 184 -13.04 18.38 49.75
N GLU A 185 -13.37 19.00 50.88
CA GLU A 185 -13.87 18.30 52.07
C GLU A 185 -15.22 17.60 51.80
N ALA A 186 -16.12 18.23 51.04
CA ALA A 186 -17.37 17.60 50.60
C ALA A 186 -17.13 16.42 49.64
N LEU A 187 -16.14 16.53 48.75
CA LEU A 187 -15.72 15.49 47.81
C LEU A 187 -15.19 14.25 48.56
N GLU A 188 -14.32 14.45 49.53
CA GLU A 188 -13.80 13.38 50.38
C GLU A 188 -14.92 12.69 51.18
N ALA A 189 -15.81 13.47 51.79
CA ALA A 189 -16.93 12.95 52.55
C ALA A 189 -17.92 12.16 51.68
N GLN A 190 -18.19 12.60 50.45
CA GLN A 190 -19.05 11.90 49.50
C GLN A 190 -18.42 10.58 49.02
N ARG A 191 -17.10 10.58 48.75
CA ARG A 191 -16.35 9.34 48.40
C ARG A 191 -16.40 8.33 49.54
N ASP A 192 -16.26 8.80 50.78
CA ASP A 192 -16.35 7.92 51.95
C ASP A 192 -17.76 7.36 52.16
N GLU A 193 -18.81 8.12 51.85
CA GLU A 193 -20.18 7.64 51.94
C GLU A 193 -20.53 6.64 50.83
N LEU A 194 -20.04 6.87 49.60
CA LEU A 194 -20.13 5.90 48.51
C LEU A 194 -19.44 4.57 48.90
N ARG A 195 -18.22 4.63 49.44
CA ARG A 195 -17.50 3.43 49.91
C ARG A 195 -18.26 2.68 51.00
N LYS A 196 -18.90 3.38 51.94
CA LYS A 196 -19.73 2.75 52.99
C LYS A 196 -20.99 2.11 52.41
N ASN A 197 -21.62 2.76 51.44
CA ASN A 197 -22.79 2.24 50.74
C ASN A 197 -22.42 0.97 49.96
N GLU A 198 -21.36 1.02 49.15
CA GLU A 198 -20.83 -0.12 48.40
C GLU A 198 -20.43 -1.28 49.32
N LYS A 199 -19.75 -0.99 50.44
CA LYS A 199 -19.40 -2.01 51.44
C LYS A 199 -20.62 -2.64 52.11
N SER A 200 -21.64 -1.85 52.45
CA SER A 200 -22.89 -2.35 53.04
C SER A 200 -23.73 -3.14 52.04
N ALA A 201 -23.64 -2.81 50.75
CA ALA A 201 -24.25 -3.54 49.65
C ALA A 201 -23.55 -4.90 49.43
N GLN A 202 -22.21 -4.92 49.45
CA GLN A 202 -21.39 -6.14 49.40
C GLN A 202 -21.66 -7.06 50.59
N GLU A 203 -21.75 -6.52 51.81
CA GLU A 203 -22.05 -7.31 53.03
C GLU A 203 -23.45 -7.95 53.01
N SER A 204 -24.37 -7.46 52.16
CA SER A 204 -25.74 -7.97 52.03
C SER A 204 -25.95 -9.03 50.95
N GLY A 205 -24.96 -9.30 50.09
CA GLY A 205 -25.04 -10.29 49.00
C GLY A 205 -26.04 -9.97 47.87
N LEU A 206 -26.84 -8.91 48.02
CA LEU A 206 -27.87 -8.46 47.06
C LEU A 206 -27.29 -7.69 45.87
N PHE A 207 -26.15 -7.02 46.06
CA PHE A 207 -25.49 -6.22 45.03
C PHE A 207 -25.10 -7.07 43.79
N ASP A 208 -24.52 -8.25 44.02
CA ASP A 208 -24.11 -9.14 42.94
C ASP A 208 -25.32 -9.69 42.17
N ALA A 209 -26.46 -9.86 42.84
CA ALA A 209 -27.71 -10.32 42.21
C ALA A 209 -28.40 -9.22 41.39
N GLU A 210 -28.40 -7.97 41.88
CA GLU A 210 -28.93 -6.80 41.16
C GLU A 210 -28.09 -6.50 39.92
N LYS A 211 -26.75 -6.58 40.02
CA LYS A 211 -25.86 -6.44 38.86
C LYS A 211 -26.10 -7.53 37.80
N LEU A 212 -26.26 -8.78 38.24
CA LEU A 212 -26.53 -9.91 37.35
C LEU A 212 -27.90 -9.76 36.65
N LEU A 213 -28.85 -9.08 37.29
CA LEU A 213 -30.14 -8.75 36.70
C LEU A 213 -30.01 -7.81 35.48
N ASP A 214 -29.28 -6.71 35.64
CA ASP A 214 -29.09 -5.72 34.56
C ASP A 214 -28.32 -6.32 33.39
N GLU A 215 -27.26 -7.08 33.67
CA GLU A 215 -26.48 -7.77 32.63
C GLU A 215 -27.34 -8.78 31.85
N LEU A 216 -28.27 -9.50 32.51
CA LEU A 216 -29.20 -10.42 31.84
C LEU A 216 -30.24 -9.68 30.99
N GLN A 217 -30.76 -8.55 31.45
CA GLN A 217 -31.71 -7.75 30.70
C GLN A 217 -31.09 -7.22 29.40
N GLY A 218 -29.87 -6.66 29.48
CA GLY A 218 -29.13 -6.21 28.31
C GLY A 218 -28.87 -7.34 27.31
N LEU A 219 -28.43 -8.51 27.78
CA LEU A 219 -28.19 -9.67 26.91
C LEU A 219 -29.49 -10.18 26.26
N THR A 220 -30.63 -10.09 26.96
CA THR A 220 -31.93 -10.50 26.43
C THR A 220 -32.37 -9.61 25.28
N GLU A 221 -32.20 -8.29 25.43
CA GLU A 221 -32.53 -7.31 24.39
C GLU A 221 -31.63 -7.50 23.16
N GLU A 222 -30.32 -7.67 23.38
CA GLU A 222 -29.36 -7.97 22.32
C GLU A 222 -29.76 -9.23 21.51
N GLN A 223 -30.19 -10.31 22.18
CA GLN A 223 -30.62 -11.52 21.47
C GLN A 223 -31.91 -11.34 20.66
N ARG A 224 -32.84 -10.50 21.13
CA ARG A 224 -34.07 -10.20 20.37
C ARG A 224 -33.75 -9.41 19.11
N GLU A 225 -32.95 -8.35 19.23
CA GLU A 225 -32.48 -7.59 18.08
C GLU A 225 -31.73 -8.47 17.09
N ARG A 226 -30.94 -9.43 17.59
CA ARG A 226 -30.16 -10.33 16.75
C ARG A 226 -31.01 -11.37 16.02
N ALA A 227 -32.06 -11.89 16.66
CA ALA A 227 -33.05 -12.72 15.98
C ALA A 227 -33.73 -11.94 14.85
N GLU A 228 -34.07 -10.67 15.07
CA GLU A 228 -34.59 -9.79 14.01
C GLU A 228 -33.56 -9.55 12.89
N GLN A 229 -32.29 -9.35 13.21
CA GLN A 229 -31.24 -9.18 12.19
C GLN A 229 -31.00 -10.46 11.37
N LEU A 230 -31.09 -11.65 11.98
CA LEU A 230 -31.00 -12.93 11.27
C LEU A 230 -32.13 -13.10 10.24
N THR A 231 -33.34 -12.64 10.57
CA THR A 231 -34.44 -12.62 9.58
C THR A 231 -34.17 -11.69 8.41
N LYS A 232 -33.43 -10.59 8.65
CA LYS A 232 -33.06 -9.61 7.61
C LYS A 232 -31.93 -10.12 6.70
N ALA A 233 -30.89 -10.74 7.26
CA ALA A 233 -29.71 -11.22 6.55
C ALA A 233 -29.88 -12.67 6.05
N SER A 234 -30.76 -12.87 5.05
CA SER A 234 -31.13 -14.21 4.60
C SER A 234 -30.06 -14.92 3.77
N ALA A 235 -29.55 -16.05 4.28
CA ALA A 235 -28.64 -16.94 3.54
C ALA A 235 -29.25 -17.50 2.24
N ALA A 236 -30.58 -17.65 2.18
CA ALA A 236 -31.29 -18.09 0.98
C ALA A 236 -31.27 -17.03 -0.14
N ASP A 237 -31.33 -15.75 0.22
CA ASP A 237 -31.20 -14.65 -0.72
C ASP A 237 -29.78 -14.60 -1.28
N ARG A 238 -28.77 -14.76 -0.42
CA ARG A 238 -27.36 -14.89 -0.82
C ARG A 238 -27.12 -16.05 -1.77
N ALA A 239 -27.71 -17.22 -1.51
CA ALA A 239 -27.62 -18.37 -2.40
C ALA A 239 -28.24 -18.06 -3.78
N THR A 240 -29.41 -17.42 -3.80
CA THR A 240 -30.09 -16.99 -5.03
C THR A 240 -29.24 -15.99 -5.84
N LEU A 241 -28.62 -15.02 -5.16
CA LEU A 241 -27.67 -14.09 -5.78
C LEU A 241 -26.48 -14.85 -6.37
N SER A 242 -25.89 -15.79 -5.61
CA SER A 242 -24.71 -16.52 -6.06
C SER A 242 -24.98 -17.38 -7.30
N GLU A 243 -26.19 -17.89 -7.47
CA GLU A 243 -26.59 -18.64 -8.66
C GLU A 243 -26.74 -17.78 -9.92
N MET A 244 -26.97 -16.46 -9.79
CA MET A 244 -27.07 -15.56 -10.95
C MET A 244 -25.70 -15.23 -11.56
N ARG A 245 -24.64 -15.26 -10.74
CA ARG A 245 -23.28 -14.89 -11.14
C ARG A 245 -22.75 -15.67 -12.35
N PRO A 246 -22.81 -17.01 -12.39
CA PRO A 246 -22.34 -17.76 -13.57
C PRO A 246 -23.19 -17.48 -14.81
N GLN A 247 -24.49 -17.20 -14.66
CA GLN A 247 -25.38 -16.89 -15.80
C GLN A 247 -24.98 -15.56 -16.45
N LEU A 248 -24.73 -14.53 -15.63
CA LEU A 248 -24.31 -13.23 -16.13
C LEU A 248 -22.87 -13.24 -16.66
N ALA A 249 -21.98 -14.02 -16.05
CA ALA A 249 -20.62 -14.22 -16.56
C ALA A 249 -20.63 -14.92 -17.93
N LYS A 250 -21.50 -15.93 -18.11
CA LYS A 250 -21.75 -16.59 -19.40
C LYS A 250 -22.29 -15.61 -20.43
N ALA A 251 -23.29 -14.80 -20.07
CA ALA A 251 -23.86 -13.77 -20.97
C ALA A 251 -22.78 -12.79 -21.47
N ARG A 252 -21.95 -12.26 -20.56
CA ARG A 252 -20.85 -11.37 -20.90
C ARG A 252 -19.81 -12.04 -21.81
N SER A 253 -19.48 -13.30 -21.53
CA SER A 253 -18.55 -14.07 -22.37
C SER A 253 -19.08 -14.32 -23.77
N ASP A 254 -20.36 -14.69 -23.89
CA ASP A 254 -20.99 -14.96 -25.19
C ASP A 254 -21.17 -13.66 -26.00
N GLU A 255 -21.42 -12.54 -25.34
CA GLU A 255 -21.46 -11.22 -25.99
C GLU A 255 -20.10 -10.77 -26.53
N ALA A 256 -19.03 -10.92 -25.75
CA ALA A 256 -17.66 -10.64 -26.21
C ALA A 256 -17.27 -11.54 -27.39
N ARG A 257 -17.66 -12.82 -27.36
CA ARG A 257 -17.46 -13.75 -28.47
C ARG A 257 -18.21 -13.32 -29.72
N ALA A 258 -19.45 -12.87 -29.58
CA ALA A 258 -20.22 -12.37 -30.71
C ALA A 258 -19.56 -11.14 -31.36
N THR A 259 -19.01 -10.22 -30.56
CA THR A 259 -18.27 -9.05 -31.08
C THR A 259 -17.01 -9.44 -31.84
N ASP A 260 -16.22 -10.40 -31.31
CA ASP A 260 -15.02 -10.90 -31.99
C ASP A 260 -15.37 -11.53 -33.35
N LEU A 261 -16.49 -12.26 -33.42
CA LEU A 261 -16.99 -12.87 -34.66
C LEU A 261 -17.49 -11.81 -35.65
N ASP A 262 -18.17 -10.75 -35.19
CA ASP A 262 -18.60 -9.63 -36.02
C ASP A 262 -17.40 -8.90 -36.67
N SER A 263 -16.37 -8.59 -35.88
CA SER A 263 -15.16 -7.94 -36.40
C SER A 263 -14.42 -8.80 -37.43
N ALA A 264 -14.41 -10.13 -37.24
CA ALA A 264 -13.84 -11.05 -38.22
C ALA A 264 -14.69 -11.13 -39.50
N ALA A 265 -16.03 -11.11 -39.38
CA ALA A 265 -16.93 -11.06 -40.52
C ALA A 265 -16.79 -9.75 -41.32
N GLU A 266 -16.63 -8.62 -40.65
CA GLU A 266 -16.39 -7.32 -41.28
C GLU A 266 -15.07 -7.30 -42.07
N ALA A 267 -13.98 -7.80 -41.48
CA ALA A 267 -12.69 -7.91 -42.16
C ALA A 267 -12.76 -8.82 -43.40
N LEU A 268 -13.56 -9.90 -43.36
CA LEU A 268 -13.82 -10.76 -44.51
C LEU A 268 -14.63 -10.04 -45.60
N ARG A 269 -15.62 -9.21 -45.23
CA ARG A 269 -16.39 -8.40 -46.18
C ARG A 269 -15.54 -7.31 -46.83
N GLU A 270 -14.65 -6.66 -46.09
CA GLU A 270 -13.69 -5.69 -46.62
C GLU A 270 -12.74 -6.36 -47.62
N ALA A 271 -12.16 -7.50 -47.24
CA ALA A 271 -11.31 -8.31 -48.12
C ALA A 271 -12.04 -8.76 -49.41
N ALA A 272 -13.33 -9.14 -49.30
CA ALA A 272 -14.15 -9.49 -50.46
C ALA A 272 -14.41 -8.27 -51.37
N ALA A 273 -14.65 -7.09 -50.80
CA ALA A 273 -14.84 -5.85 -51.54
C ALA A 273 -13.56 -5.42 -52.28
N GLU A 274 -12.40 -5.51 -51.64
CA GLU A 274 -11.10 -5.24 -52.24
C GLU A 274 -10.81 -6.20 -53.40
N ALA A 275 -11.08 -7.51 -53.23
CA ALA A 275 -10.90 -8.50 -54.30
C ALA A 275 -11.82 -8.27 -55.52
N ARG A 276 -12.99 -7.65 -55.32
CA ARG A 276 -13.93 -7.28 -56.40
C ARG A 276 -13.59 -5.96 -57.07
N SER A 277 -12.79 -5.10 -56.42
CA SER A 277 -12.45 -3.77 -56.93
C SER A 277 -11.71 -3.86 -58.26
N GLN A 278 -12.22 -3.15 -59.27
CA GLN A 278 -11.57 -2.96 -60.56
C GLN A 278 -10.83 -1.63 -60.64
N ALA A 279 -10.75 -0.90 -59.53
CA ALA A 279 -10.16 0.44 -59.45
C ALA A 279 -8.63 0.34 -59.28
N GLY A 280 -7.92 -0.06 -60.32
CA GLY A 280 -6.46 -0.12 -60.29
C GLY A 280 -5.85 -0.98 -61.40
N SER A 281 -4.53 -0.98 -61.48
CA SER A 281 -3.78 -1.91 -62.32
C SER A 281 -3.93 -3.35 -61.82
N GLN A 282 -3.74 -4.34 -62.70
CA GLN A 282 -3.79 -5.76 -62.30
C GLN A 282 -2.76 -6.12 -61.22
N GLU A 283 -1.71 -5.32 -61.08
CA GLU A 283 -0.62 -5.48 -60.11
C GLU A 283 -1.00 -4.92 -58.73
N GLU A 284 -1.65 -3.75 -58.67
CA GLU A 284 -2.19 -3.18 -57.43
C GLU A 284 -3.25 -4.10 -56.81
N ALA A 285 -4.22 -4.56 -57.60
CA ALA A 285 -5.25 -5.50 -57.11
C ALA A 285 -4.67 -6.85 -56.62
N ARG A 286 -3.46 -7.23 -57.08
CA ARG A 286 -2.74 -8.41 -56.56
C ARG A 286 -1.97 -8.11 -55.28
N ALA A 287 -1.48 -6.88 -55.11
CA ALA A 287 -0.85 -6.43 -53.89
C ALA A 287 -1.88 -6.32 -52.76
N ASP A 288 -3.05 -5.73 -53.04
CA ASP A 288 -4.16 -5.60 -52.09
C ASP A 288 -4.64 -6.99 -51.63
N ALA A 289 -4.89 -7.92 -52.56
CA ALA A 289 -5.27 -9.30 -52.20
C ALA A 289 -4.24 -10.05 -51.34
N ARG A 290 -2.94 -9.72 -51.45
CA ARG A 290 -1.89 -10.28 -50.56
C ARG A 290 -1.91 -9.60 -49.20
N ALA A 291 -2.22 -8.30 -49.15
CA ALA A 291 -2.35 -7.56 -47.91
C ALA A 291 -3.56 -8.07 -47.11
N SER A 292 -4.74 -8.18 -47.72
CA SER A 292 -5.93 -8.72 -47.05
C SER A 292 -5.73 -10.18 -46.64
N ALA A 293 -5.03 -11.00 -47.45
CA ALA A 293 -4.67 -12.36 -47.03
C ALA A 293 -3.80 -12.39 -45.77
N GLY A 294 -2.80 -11.51 -45.66
CA GLY A 294 -1.95 -11.41 -44.47
C GLY A 294 -2.71 -10.91 -43.23
N GLN A 295 -3.66 -9.98 -43.40
CA GLN A 295 -4.52 -9.50 -42.31
C GLN A 295 -5.47 -10.58 -41.82
N LEU A 296 -6.10 -11.33 -42.72
CA LEU A 296 -6.99 -12.44 -42.37
C LEU A 296 -6.23 -13.58 -41.68
N ASP A 297 -5.00 -13.89 -42.09
CA ASP A 297 -4.17 -14.91 -41.43
C ASP A 297 -3.80 -14.51 -39.99
N GLN A 298 -3.44 -13.24 -39.76
CA GLN A 298 -3.22 -12.71 -38.42
C GLN A 298 -4.49 -12.74 -37.54
N MET A 299 -5.65 -12.47 -38.14
CA MET A 299 -6.94 -12.56 -37.45
C MET A 299 -7.26 -14.01 -37.07
N ALA A 300 -7.03 -14.97 -37.98
CA ALA A 300 -7.19 -16.40 -37.70
C ALA A 300 -6.28 -16.85 -36.54
N ASP A 301 -5.02 -16.42 -36.51
CA ASP A 301 -4.09 -16.72 -35.41
C ASP A 301 -4.51 -16.07 -34.08
N SER A 302 -5.17 -14.91 -34.13
CA SER A 302 -5.75 -14.27 -32.95
C SER A 302 -6.94 -15.05 -32.40
N LEU A 303 -7.86 -15.45 -33.29
CA LEU A 303 -9.03 -16.27 -32.94
C LEU A 303 -8.62 -17.66 -32.44
N GLU A 304 -7.61 -18.30 -33.04
CA GLU A 304 -7.11 -19.60 -32.59
C GLU A 304 -6.48 -19.53 -31.21
N ARG A 305 -5.65 -18.50 -30.94
CA ARG A 305 -5.10 -18.27 -29.59
C ARG A 305 -6.21 -18.05 -28.56
N LYS A 306 -7.23 -17.25 -28.89
CA LYS A 306 -8.40 -17.06 -28.04
C LYS A 306 -9.17 -18.36 -27.82
N ALA A 307 -9.34 -19.18 -28.86
CA ALA A 307 -9.98 -20.49 -28.79
C ALA A 307 -9.20 -21.48 -27.91
N GLU A 308 -7.87 -21.44 -27.93
CA GLU A 308 -7.02 -22.26 -27.05
C GLU A 308 -7.13 -21.85 -25.59
N ILE A 309 -7.12 -20.54 -25.32
CA ILE A 309 -7.25 -20.00 -23.97
C ILE A 309 -8.64 -20.32 -23.39
N THR A 310 -9.68 -20.17 -24.20
CA THR A 310 -11.08 -20.33 -23.76
C THR A 310 -11.64 -21.73 -23.96
N GLN A 311 -10.87 -22.63 -24.60
CA GLN A 311 -11.30 -23.96 -25.03
C GLN A 311 -12.61 -23.95 -25.86
N ASP A 312 -12.87 -22.87 -26.58
CA ASP A 312 -14.10 -22.67 -27.36
C ASP A 312 -13.99 -23.30 -28.76
N ALA A 313 -14.74 -24.36 -28.98
CA ALA A 313 -14.77 -25.07 -30.27
C ALA A 313 -15.34 -24.20 -31.41
N GLY A 314 -16.28 -23.30 -31.11
CA GLY A 314 -16.85 -22.37 -32.08
C GLY A 314 -15.84 -21.33 -32.54
N MET A 315 -15.03 -20.79 -31.62
CA MET A 315 -13.93 -19.87 -31.97
C MET A 315 -12.83 -20.56 -32.79
N ARG A 316 -12.54 -21.85 -32.51
CA ARG A 316 -11.61 -22.63 -33.33
C ARG A 316 -12.15 -22.86 -34.74
N ALA A 317 -13.44 -23.17 -34.87
CA ALA A 317 -14.09 -23.29 -36.18
C ALA A 317 -14.09 -21.94 -36.95
N ALA A 318 -14.32 -20.83 -36.25
CA ALA A 318 -14.24 -19.50 -36.83
C ALA A 318 -12.82 -19.18 -37.35
N ALA A 319 -11.78 -19.50 -36.58
CA ALA A 319 -10.39 -19.33 -37.01
C ALA A 319 -10.09 -20.15 -38.28
N GLU A 320 -10.62 -21.38 -38.39
CA GLU A 320 -10.46 -22.22 -39.57
C GLU A 320 -11.15 -21.62 -40.81
N GLU A 321 -12.38 -21.13 -40.68
CA GLU A 321 -13.10 -20.44 -41.78
C GLU A 321 -12.35 -19.19 -42.26
N VAL A 322 -11.83 -18.36 -41.34
CA VAL A 322 -11.02 -17.18 -41.68
C VAL A 322 -9.73 -17.59 -42.39
N ARG A 323 -9.07 -18.65 -41.94
CA ARG A 323 -7.81 -19.16 -42.54
C ARG A 323 -8.04 -19.72 -43.94
N GLU A 324 -9.16 -20.39 -44.19
CA GLU A 324 -9.52 -20.85 -45.52
C GLU A 324 -9.80 -19.68 -46.49
N ALA A 325 -10.44 -18.61 -46.01
CA ALA A 325 -10.62 -17.38 -46.78
C ALA A 325 -9.28 -16.67 -47.05
N ALA A 326 -8.39 -16.59 -46.07
CA ALA A 326 -7.04 -16.05 -46.22
C ALA A 326 -6.23 -16.80 -47.30
N ALA A 327 -6.30 -18.13 -47.31
CA ALA A 327 -5.65 -18.97 -48.31
C ALA A 327 -6.21 -18.74 -49.73
N ALA A 328 -7.52 -18.55 -49.85
CA ALA A 328 -8.16 -18.21 -51.13
C ALA A 328 -7.71 -16.83 -51.64
N MET A 329 -7.61 -15.84 -50.75
CA MET A 329 -7.11 -14.49 -51.05
C MET A 329 -5.64 -14.50 -51.48
N ALA A 330 -4.78 -15.23 -50.77
CA ALA A 330 -3.37 -15.39 -51.11
C ALA A 330 -3.17 -16.01 -52.51
N LYS A 331 -3.98 -17.02 -52.86
CA LYS A 331 -3.96 -17.65 -54.19
C LYS A 331 -4.36 -16.65 -55.28
N SER A 332 -5.35 -15.79 -55.01
CA SER A 332 -5.80 -14.76 -55.95
C SER A 332 -4.76 -13.63 -56.17
N GLY A 333 -3.83 -13.44 -55.22
CA GLY A 333 -2.71 -12.51 -55.32
C GLY A 333 -1.49 -13.04 -56.11
N ALA A 334 -1.51 -14.28 -56.60
CA ALA A 334 -0.37 -14.88 -57.32
C ALA A 334 -0.14 -14.28 -58.72
N ALA A 335 1.09 -14.39 -59.23
CA ALA A 335 1.50 -13.77 -60.51
C ALA A 335 0.73 -14.26 -61.75
N GLU A 336 0.14 -15.46 -61.68
CA GLU A 336 -0.63 -16.10 -62.76
C GLU A 336 -2.15 -15.97 -62.56
N SER A 337 -2.61 -15.24 -61.53
CA SER A 337 -4.02 -15.27 -61.13
C SER A 337 -4.97 -14.66 -62.17
N SER A 338 -6.09 -15.34 -62.42
CA SER A 338 -7.15 -14.91 -63.33
C SER A 338 -8.22 -14.05 -62.63
N GLN A 339 -9.02 -13.32 -63.43
CA GLN A 339 -10.16 -12.56 -62.90
C GLN A 339 -11.22 -13.48 -62.25
N GLU A 340 -11.36 -14.71 -62.75
CA GLU A 340 -12.26 -15.71 -62.17
C GLU A 340 -11.78 -16.19 -60.79
N GLU A 341 -10.45 -16.30 -60.59
CA GLU A 341 -9.88 -16.70 -59.29
C GLU A 341 -10.05 -15.61 -58.21
N ARG A 342 -10.04 -14.33 -58.61
CA ARG A 342 -10.35 -13.21 -57.68
C ARG A 342 -11.83 -13.16 -57.32
N ALA A 343 -12.70 -13.37 -58.30
CA ALA A 343 -14.14 -13.49 -58.05
C ALA A 343 -14.48 -14.68 -57.13
N ALA A 344 -13.77 -15.81 -57.30
CA ALA A 344 -13.91 -16.97 -56.43
C ALA A 344 -13.38 -16.72 -55.00
N ALA A 345 -12.26 -16.01 -54.85
CA ALA A 345 -11.73 -15.63 -53.54
C ALA A 345 -12.67 -14.68 -52.79
N ALA A 346 -13.21 -13.67 -53.48
CA ALA A 346 -14.22 -12.78 -52.91
C ALA A 346 -15.47 -13.55 -52.45
N ALA A 347 -16.00 -14.45 -53.29
CA ALA A 347 -17.16 -15.27 -52.93
C ALA A 347 -16.90 -16.21 -51.73
N ARG A 348 -15.67 -16.73 -51.56
CA ARG A 348 -15.30 -17.51 -50.37
C ARG A 348 -15.25 -16.64 -49.12
N ALA A 349 -14.69 -15.44 -49.22
CA ALA A 349 -14.65 -14.49 -48.10
C ALA A 349 -16.06 -14.06 -47.67
N ASP A 350 -16.97 -13.75 -48.61
CA ASP A 350 -18.38 -13.45 -48.28
C ASP A 350 -19.08 -14.64 -47.60
N ALA A 351 -18.92 -15.86 -48.13
CA ALA A 351 -19.52 -17.05 -47.54
C ALA A 351 -18.98 -17.35 -46.13
N SER A 352 -17.70 -17.03 -45.87
CA SER A 352 -17.10 -17.17 -44.55
C SER A 352 -17.62 -16.08 -43.60
N ALA A 353 -17.82 -14.85 -44.08
CA ALA A 353 -18.42 -13.77 -43.30
C ALA A 353 -19.86 -14.10 -42.88
N GLU A 354 -20.68 -14.63 -43.80
CA GLU A 354 -22.06 -15.08 -43.49
C GLU A 354 -22.08 -16.20 -42.44
N ALA A 355 -21.11 -17.11 -42.48
CA ALA A 355 -20.97 -18.18 -41.47
C ALA A 355 -20.61 -17.63 -40.09
N LEU A 356 -19.67 -16.67 -40.02
CA LEU A 356 -19.29 -16.03 -38.76
C LEU A 356 -20.43 -15.19 -38.17
N GLU A 357 -21.20 -14.49 -39.00
CA GLU A 357 -22.38 -13.74 -38.55
C GLU A 357 -23.46 -14.65 -37.97
N ALA A 358 -23.66 -15.84 -38.55
CA ALA A 358 -24.57 -16.83 -38.00
C ALA A 358 -24.10 -17.34 -36.63
N MET A 359 -22.81 -17.63 -36.47
CA MET A 359 -22.22 -18.00 -35.18
C MET A 359 -22.33 -16.86 -34.16
N ALA A 360 -22.16 -15.61 -34.58
CA ALA A 360 -22.27 -14.45 -33.72
C ALA A 360 -23.71 -14.25 -33.21
N ARG A 361 -24.72 -14.49 -34.06
CA ARG A 361 -26.14 -14.47 -33.66
C ARG A 361 -26.48 -15.55 -32.64
N GLU A 362 -26.01 -16.78 -32.85
CA GLU A 362 -26.21 -17.88 -31.90
C GLU A 362 -25.63 -17.55 -30.52
N ARG A 363 -24.44 -16.94 -30.47
CA ARG A 363 -23.84 -16.47 -29.20
C ARG A 363 -24.67 -15.38 -28.53
N ARG A 364 -25.25 -14.44 -29.27
CA ARG A 364 -26.14 -13.42 -28.70
C ARG A 364 -27.43 -14.01 -28.14
N GLU A 365 -28.05 -14.95 -28.86
CA GLU A 365 -29.25 -15.64 -28.38
C GLU A 365 -28.96 -16.41 -27.07
N ALA A 366 -27.77 -17.01 -26.96
CA ALA A 366 -27.31 -17.63 -25.72
C ALA A 366 -27.12 -16.61 -24.58
N ALA A 367 -26.56 -15.43 -24.88
CA ALA A 367 -26.41 -14.34 -23.92
C ALA A 367 -27.77 -13.79 -23.46
N ASP A 368 -28.74 -13.63 -24.36
CA ASP A 368 -30.11 -13.21 -24.06
C ASP A 368 -30.83 -14.21 -23.16
N ALA A 369 -30.73 -15.51 -23.45
CA ALA A 369 -31.31 -16.57 -22.62
C ALA A 369 -30.71 -16.58 -21.21
N ALA A 370 -29.40 -16.36 -21.08
CA ALA A 370 -28.73 -16.27 -19.80
C ALA A 370 -29.17 -15.03 -18.99
N ARG A 371 -29.34 -13.87 -19.65
CA ARG A 371 -29.88 -12.64 -19.04
C ARG A 371 -31.33 -12.82 -18.59
N GLU A 372 -32.18 -13.45 -19.40
CA GLU A 372 -33.58 -13.70 -19.05
C GLU A 372 -33.70 -14.61 -17.83
N SER A 373 -32.85 -15.65 -17.75
CA SER A 373 -32.80 -16.52 -16.59
C SER A 373 -32.40 -15.77 -15.31
N ALA A 374 -31.36 -14.94 -15.39
CA ALA A 374 -30.92 -14.10 -14.27
C ALA A 374 -31.99 -13.07 -13.87
N LEU A 375 -32.65 -12.44 -14.84
CA LEU A 375 -33.72 -11.47 -14.60
C LEU A 375 -34.93 -12.10 -13.90
N SER A 376 -35.30 -13.32 -14.27
CA SER A 376 -36.37 -14.07 -13.61
C SER A 376 -36.04 -14.31 -12.13
N LYS A 377 -34.80 -14.73 -11.84
CA LYS A 377 -34.31 -14.92 -10.47
C LYS A 377 -34.26 -13.62 -9.67
N ALA A 378 -33.77 -12.53 -10.26
CA ALA A 378 -33.72 -11.22 -9.64
C ALA A 378 -35.11 -10.70 -9.27
N ASN A 379 -36.10 -10.79 -10.16
CA ASN A 379 -37.48 -10.38 -9.88
C ASN A 379 -38.16 -11.25 -8.81
N ALA A 380 -37.91 -12.57 -8.84
CA ALA A 380 -38.42 -13.49 -7.82
C ALA A 380 -37.83 -13.16 -6.44
N LEU A 381 -36.52 -12.89 -6.39
CA LEU A 381 -35.82 -12.46 -5.19
C LEU A 381 -36.35 -11.13 -4.66
N ALA A 382 -36.49 -10.11 -5.51
CA ALA A 382 -37.03 -8.80 -5.11
C ALA A 382 -38.43 -8.91 -4.49
N THR A 383 -39.30 -9.73 -5.09
CA THR A 383 -40.66 -9.97 -4.58
C THR A 383 -40.63 -10.69 -3.23
N LYS A 384 -39.82 -11.75 -3.11
CA LYS A 384 -39.69 -12.54 -1.88
C LYS A 384 -39.04 -11.72 -0.76
N ALA A 385 -38.04 -10.90 -1.07
CA ALA A 385 -37.36 -10.03 -0.11
C ALA A 385 -38.30 -8.93 0.40
N THR A 386 -39.07 -8.30 -0.49
CA THR A 386 -40.09 -7.29 -0.11
C THR A 386 -41.18 -7.90 0.78
N ALA A 387 -41.65 -9.11 0.48
CA ALA A 387 -42.66 -9.79 1.29
C ALA A 387 -42.16 -10.20 2.70
N GLY A 388 -40.84 -10.26 2.89
CA GLY A 388 -40.21 -10.57 4.18
C GLY A 388 -39.53 -9.37 4.84
N ASP A 389 -39.87 -8.13 4.45
CA ASP A 389 -39.28 -6.88 4.98
C ASP A 389 -37.74 -6.81 4.89
N ARG A 390 -37.14 -7.51 3.92
CA ARG A 390 -35.68 -7.53 3.65
C ARG A 390 -35.33 -6.46 2.62
N THR A 391 -35.31 -5.20 3.06
CA THR A 391 -35.16 -4.02 2.19
C THR A 391 -33.91 -4.05 1.33
N ASP A 392 -32.79 -4.47 1.90
CA ASP A 392 -31.48 -4.36 1.23
C ASP A 392 -31.32 -5.44 0.14
N ALA A 393 -31.79 -6.66 0.42
CA ALA A 393 -31.87 -7.72 -0.57
C ALA A 393 -32.89 -7.38 -1.68
N ALA A 394 -34.02 -6.75 -1.32
CA ALA A 394 -35.02 -6.31 -2.29
C ALA A 394 -34.48 -5.21 -3.23
N GLN A 395 -33.78 -4.23 -2.67
CA GLN A 395 -33.17 -3.14 -3.43
C GLN A 395 -32.06 -3.66 -4.34
N ALA A 396 -31.17 -4.52 -3.83
CA ALA A 396 -30.11 -5.11 -4.63
C ALA A 396 -30.66 -5.96 -5.79
N ALA A 397 -31.69 -6.76 -5.53
CA ALA A 397 -32.34 -7.56 -6.56
C ALA A 397 -33.08 -6.68 -7.61
N ALA A 398 -33.65 -5.55 -7.19
CA ALA A 398 -34.28 -4.59 -8.09
C ALA A 398 -33.26 -3.87 -8.99
N GLU A 399 -32.12 -3.43 -8.44
CA GLU A 399 -31.01 -2.83 -9.20
C GLU A 399 -30.51 -3.79 -10.29
N ILE A 400 -30.20 -5.04 -9.92
CA ILE A 400 -29.80 -6.09 -10.87
C ILE A 400 -30.87 -6.32 -11.94
N ALA A 401 -32.15 -6.36 -11.55
CA ALA A 401 -33.25 -6.56 -12.49
C ALA A 401 -33.41 -5.39 -13.47
N ASP A 402 -33.17 -4.16 -13.04
CA ASP A 402 -33.27 -2.97 -13.89
C ASP A 402 -32.11 -2.89 -14.89
N ASP A 403 -30.88 -3.20 -14.46
CA ASP A 403 -29.72 -3.32 -15.34
C ASP A 403 -29.94 -4.43 -16.39
N LEU A 404 -30.51 -5.57 -15.99
CA LEU A 404 -30.82 -6.66 -16.91
C LEU A 404 -31.94 -6.31 -17.90
N LYS A 405 -32.94 -5.52 -17.49
CA LYS A 405 -33.95 -4.99 -18.42
C LYS A 405 -33.33 -4.00 -19.40
N ALA A 406 -32.41 -3.14 -18.95
CA ALA A 406 -31.67 -2.24 -19.83
C ALA A 406 -30.88 -3.04 -20.88
N ALA A 407 -30.21 -4.10 -20.44
CA ALA A 407 -29.46 -5.01 -21.30
C ALA A 407 -30.36 -5.72 -22.33
N GLN A 408 -31.55 -6.20 -21.92
CA GLN A 408 -32.55 -6.79 -22.83
C GLN A 408 -33.09 -5.77 -23.83
N ASN A 409 -33.44 -4.57 -23.40
CA ASN A 409 -33.95 -3.51 -24.27
C ASN A 409 -32.92 -3.12 -25.35
N ALA A 410 -31.63 -3.06 -24.97
CA ALA A 410 -30.53 -2.82 -25.90
C ALA A 410 -30.37 -3.99 -26.90
N SER A 411 -30.51 -5.24 -26.44
CA SER A 411 -30.50 -6.42 -27.34
C SER A 411 -31.65 -6.38 -28.35
N GLU A 412 -32.86 -6.04 -27.91
CA GLU A 412 -34.01 -5.86 -28.81
C GLU A 412 -33.82 -4.70 -29.79
N ALA A 413 -33.25 -3.58 -29.35
CA ALA A 413 -32.97 -2.43 -30.22
C ALA A 413 -31.94 -2.80 -31.30
N ARG A 414 -30.89 -3.54 -30.92
CA ARG A 414 -29.92 -4.11 -31.85
C ARG A 414 -30.59 -5.00 -32.89
N GLY A 415 -31.41 -5.96 -32.47
CA GLY A 415 -32.10 -6.87 -33.39
C GLY A 415 -32.95 -6.14 -34.43
N ARG A 416 -33.63 -5.06 -34.03
CA ARG A 416 -34.39 -4.19 -34.96
C ARG A 416 -33.47 -3.46 -35.95
N SER A 417 -32.31 -2.98 -35.48
CA SER A 417 -31.32 -2.30 -36.33
C SER A 417 -30.69 -3.28 -37.34
N GLU A 418 -30.39 -4.51 -36.93
CA GLU A 418 -29.89 -5.57 -37.83
C GLU A 418 -30.92 -5.98 -38.90
N GLU A 419 -32.21 -6.04 -38.54
CA GLU A 419 -33.30 -6.29 -39.50
C GLU A 419 -33.42 -5.14 -40.51
N GLN A 420 -33.32 -3.89 -40.05
CA GLN A 420 -33.32 -2.70 -40.92
C GLN A 420 -32.11 -2.66 -41.87
N ALA A 421 -30.94 -3.07 -41.40
CA ALA A 421 -29.74 -3.19 -42.23
C ALA A 421 -29.91 -4.26 -43.32
N ALA A 422 -30.53 -5.39 -43.00
CA ALA A 422 -30.81 -6.46 -43.94
C ALA A 422 -31.87 -6.09 -45.00
N GLU A 423 -32.84 -5.24 -44.65
CA GLU A 423 -33.86 -4.72 -45.58
C GLU A 423 -33.36 -3.57 -46.47
N ALA A 424 -32.31 -2.85 -46.03
CA ALA A 424 -31.74 -1.73 -46.76
C ALA A 424 -30.98 -2.17 -48.02
N GLN A 425 -30.89 -1.27 -49.00
CA GLN A 425 -30.14 -1.56 -50.23
C GLN A 425 -28.63 -1.64 -49.91
N ALA A 426 -27.98 -2.70 -50.38
CA ALA A 426 -26.54 -2.93 -50.24
C ALA A 426 -25.71 -1.68 -50.58
N GLY A 427 -24.94 -1.17 -49.62
CA GLY A 427 -24.07 0.00 -49.75
C GLY A 427 -24.77 1.36 -49.67
N SER A 428 -26.03 1.41 -49.19
CA SER A 428 -26.75 2.65 -48.97
C SER A 428 -26.40 3.30 -47.62
N GLU A 429 -26.56 4.63 -47.53
CA GLU A 429 -26.42 5.38 -46.26
C GLU A 429 -27.36 4.84 -45.17
N ALA A 430 -28.55 4.34 -45.55
CA ALA A 430 -29.51 3.75 -44.62
C ALA A 430 -29.01 2.44 -44.00
N GLN A 431 -28.29 1.61 -44.78
CA GLN A 431 -27.67 0.40 -44.27
C GLN A 431 -26.55 0.74 -43.28
N ALA A 432 -25.66 1.66 -43.63
CA ALA A 432 -24.55 2.08 -42.77
C ALA A 432 -25.02 2.68 -41.43
N GLN A 433 -26.13 3.45 -41.45
CA GLN A 433 -26.75 3.97 -40.22
C GLN A 433 -27.36 2.87 -39.35
N ALA A 434 -27.97 1.86 -39.96
CA ALA A 434 -28.55 0.72 -39.25
C ALA A 434 -27.46 -0.19 -38.64
N ASP A 435 -26.36 -0.43 -39.37
CA ASP A 435 -25.19 -1.17 -38.87
C ASP A 435 -24.54 -0.44 -37.67
N GLN A 436 -24.36 0.88 -37.77
CA GLN A 436 -23.81 1.69 -36.67
C GLN A 436 -24.73 1.66 -35.43
N ALA A 437 -26.06 1.75 -35.62
CA ALA A 437 -27.02 1.68 -34.52
C ALA A 437 -27.04 0.29 -33.87
N ALA A 438 -26.86 -0.79 -34.65
CA ALA A 438 -26.73 -2.14 -34.12
C ALA A 438 -25.45 -2.30 -33.27
N GLU A 439 -24.33 -1.72 -33.70
CA GLU A 439 -23.06 -1.73 -32.95
C GLU A 439 -23.17 -0.95 -31.62
N GLU A 440 -23.83 0.21 -31.64
CA GLU A 440 -24.06 1.02 -30.43
C GLU A 440 -24.95 0.28 -29.42
N SER A 441 -26.06 -0.29 -29.87
CA SER A 441 -26.93 -1.12 -29.02
C SER A 441 -26.25 -2.39 -28.51
N ALA A 442 -25.30 -2.97 -29.25
CA ALA A 442 -24.48 -4.08 -28.76
C ALA A 442 -23.54 -3.66 -27.60
N LYS A 443 -22.93 -2.47 -27.70
CA LYS A 443 -22.08 -1.93 -26.62
C LYS A 443 -22.89 -1.60 -25.38
N GLU A 444 -24.09 -1.04 -25.55
CA GLU A 444 -25.03 -0.77 -24.45
C GLU A 444 -25.46 -2.06 -23.74
N ALA A 445 -25.78 -3.12 -24.50
CA ALA A 445 -26.12 -4.43 -23.96
C ALA A 445 -24.98 -5.03 -23.12
N ALA A 446 -23.73 -4.91 -23.58
CA ALA A 446 -22.54 -5.38 -22.87
C ALA A 446 -22.22 -4.57 -21.61
N ALA A 447 -22.38 -3.25 -21.69
CA ALA A 447 -22.21 -2.36 -20.56
C ALA A 447 -23.23 -2.68 -19.46
N ALA A 448 -24.52 -2.78 -19.79
CA ALA A 448 -25.58 -3.08 -18.84
C ALA A 448 -25.42 -4.48 -18.21
N THR A 449 -24.95 -5.48 -18.97
CA THR A 449 -24.63 -6.81 -18.42
C THR A 449 -23.46 -6.76 -17.42
N THR A 450 -22.48 -5.88 -17.68
CA THR A 450 -21.35 -5.65 -16.77
C THR A 450 -21.79 -4.91 -15.51
N GLU A 451 -22.67 -3.91 -15.64
CA GLU A 451 -23.29 -3.20 -14.52
C GLU A 451 -24.09 -4.17 -13.63
N ALA A 452 -24.93 -5.03 -14.22
CA ALA A 452 -25.67 -6.06 -13.50
C ALA A 452 -24.74 -7.02 -12.72
N LEU A 453 -23.62 -7.44 -13.32
CA LEU A 453 -22.59 -8.25 -12.64
C LEU A 453 -21.97 -7.50 -11.45
N SER A 454 -21.68 -6.21 -11.62
CA SER A 454 -21.09 -5.39 -10.57
C SER A 454 -22.07 -5.13 -9.41
N ALA A 455 -23.36 -4.92 -9.71
CA ALA A 455 -24.42 -4.80 -8.72
C ALA A 455 -24.57 -6.11 -7.94
N LEU A 456 -24.50 -7.25 -8.64
CA LEU A 456 -24.51 -8.57 -8.03
C LEU A 456 -23.32 -8.82 -7.11
N ASP A 457 -22.10 -8.52 -7.53
CA ASP A 457 -20.90 -8.71 -6.71
C ASP A 457 -20.92 -7.80 -5.46
N ARG A 458 -21.42 -6.56 -5.59
CA ARG A 458 -21.66 -5.67 -4.43
C ARG A 458 -22.69 -6.26 -3.47
N ALA A 459 -23.79 -6.81 -3.99
CA ALA A 459 -24.83 -7.44 -3.17
C ALA A 459 -24.31 -8.66 -2.42
N LEU A 460 -23.54 -9.53 -3.09
CA LEU A 460 -22.89 -10.69 -2.48
C LEU A 460 -21.87 -10.30 -1.41
N GLY A 461 -21.10 -9.22 -1.64
CA GLY A 461 -20.15 -8.68 -0.69
C GLY A 461 -20.81 -8.14 0.59
N ARG A 462 -21.90 -7.38 0.46
CA ARG A 462 -22.67 -6.88 1.61
C ARG A 462 -23.27 -8.02 2.43
N SER A 463 -23.94 -8.95 1.77
CA SER A 463 -24.54 -10.12 2.43
C SER A 463 -23.50 -11.03 3.10
N ALA A 464 -22.27 -11.08 2.58
CA ALA A 464 -21.18 -11.82 3.23
C ALA A 464 -20.75 -11.18 4.56
N ARG A 465 -20.57 -9.86 4.57
CA ARG A 465 -20.18 -9.11 5.77
C ARG A 465 -21.24 -9.19 6.86
N GLU A 466 -22.51 -8.99 6.49
CA GLU A 466 -23.64 -9.12 7.42
C GLU A 466 -23.69 -10.51 8.10
N ALA A 467 -23.42 -11.59 7.34
CA ALA A 467 -23.38 -12.93 7.89
C ALA A 467 -22.20 -13.14 8.87
N ASP A 468 -21.02 -12.60 8.56
CA ASP A 468 -19.84 -12.69 9.42
C ASP A 468 -20.00 -11.87 10.71
N ASP A 469 -20.58 -10.68 10.60
CA ASP A 469 -20.95 -9.84 11.74
C ASP A 469 -21.96 -10.56 12.64
N LEU A 470 -22.99 -11.20 12.05
CA LEU A 470 -23.99 -11.97 12.78
C LEU A 470 -23.40 -13.15 13.55
N MET A 471 -22.53 -13.94 12.90
CA MET A 471 -21.84 -15.06 13.53
C MET A 471 -20.91 -14.63 14.68
N SER A 472 -20.12 -13.57 14.47
CA SER A 472 -19.17 -13.09 15.48
C SER A 472 -19.86 -12.62 16.75
N GLY A 473 -20.93 -11.82 16.64
CA GLY A 473 -21.66 -11.39 17.84
C GLY A 473 -22.51 -12.49 18.48
N GLN A 474 -22.97 -13.52 17.74
CA GLN A 474 -23.58 -14.71 18.38
C GLN A 474 -22.58 -15.47 19.27
N LYS A 475 -21.32 -15.56 18.81
CA LYS A 475 -20.24 -16.15 19.61
C LYS A 475 -19.90 -15.31 20.84
N SER A 476 -19.84 -13.98 20.69
CA SER A 476 -19.62 -13.06 21.82
C SER A 476 -20.74 -13.14 22.86
N ALA A 477 -22.00 -13.21 22.42
CA ALA A 477 -23.14 -13.35 23.32
C ALA A 477 -23.13 -14.69 24.08
N ALA A 478 -22.75 -15.79 23.42
CA ALA A 478 -22.57 -17.08 24.09
C ALA A 478 -21.50 -17.02 25.19
N GLN A 479 -20.38 -16.32 24.95
CA GLN A 479 -19.33 -16.11 25.95
C GLN A 479 -19.78 -15.20 27.10
N ALA A 480 -20.61 -14.20 26.82
CA ALA A 480 -21.22 -13.36 27.86
C ALA A 480 -22.20 -14.17 28.73
N ALA A 481 -23.04 -15.01 28.11
CA ALA A 481 -23.92 -15.93 28.81
C ALA A 481 -23.14 -16.94 29.68
N GLU A 482 -22.01 -17.46 29.20
CA GLU A 482 -21.13 -18.34 29.97
C GLU A 482 -20.63 -17.67 31.26
N ARG A 483 -20.12 -16.44 31.15
CA ARG A 483 -19.67 -15.67 32.32
C ARG A 483 -20.81 -15.39 33.31
N LEU A 484 -22.00 -15.09 32.80
CA LEU A 484 -23.19 -14.87 33.62
C LEU A 484 -23.63 -16.14 34.35
N ALA A 485 -23.57 -17.30 33.67
CA ALA A 485 -23.88 -18.58 34.28
C ALA A 485 -22.89 -18.93 35.39
N GLU A 486 -21.58 -18.71 35.17
CA GLU A 486 -20.55 -18.89 36.19
C GLU A 486 -20.78 -17.99 37.40
N ASN A 487 -21.12 -16.72 37.19
CA ASN A 487 -21.40 -15.77 38.27
C ASN A 487 -22.64 -16.18 39.06
N ALA A 488 -23.72 -16.60 38.39
CA ALA A 488 -24.93 -17.11 39.03
C ALA A 488 -24.66 -18.40 39.83
N GLN A 489 -23.80 -19.29 39.30
CA GLN A 489 -23.41 -20.52 40.00
C GLN A 489 -22.55 -20.23 41.23
N ARG A 490 -21.61 -19.28 41.15
CA ARG A 490 -20.84 -18.83 42.33
C ARG A 490 -21.75 -18.22 43.40
N ALA A 491 -22.81 -17.50 42.99
CA ALA A 491 -23.82 -16.99 43.91
C ALA A 491 -24.66 -18.11 44.56
N ALA A 492 -24.86 -19.24 43.85
CA ALA A 492 -25.55 -20.42 44.38
C ALA A 492 -24.69 -21.25 45.36
N GLU A 493 -23.39 -21.37 45.09
CA GLU A 493 -22.46 -22.20 45.88
C GLU A 493 -22.00 -21.55 47.20
N GLY A 494 -22.30 -20.26 47.39
CA GLY A 494 -21.93 -19.48 48.56
C GLY A 494 -20.52 -18.91 48.44
N SER A 495 -20.44 -17.61 48.14
CA SER A 495 -19.24 -16.80 48.36
C SER A 495 -18.83 -16.88 49.83
N VAL A 496 -17.53 -16.83 50.11
CA VAL A 496 -16.92 -16.97 51.44
C VAL A 496 -17.51 -15.94 52.44
N GLY A 497 -18.66 -16.25 53.05
CA GLY A 497 -19.26 -15.47 54.13
C GLY A 497 -20.75 -15.07 54.02
N SER A 498 -21.46 -15.29 52.90
CA SER A 498 -22.89 -14.92 52.75
C SER A 498 -23.83 -16.12 52.63
N ASP A 499 -25.08 -15.98 53.08
CA ASP A 499 -26.12 -16.99 52.87
C ASP A 499 -26.42 -17.14 51.37
N PRO A 500 -26.51 -18.36 50.83
CA PRO A 500 -26.74 -18.61 49.40
C PRO A 500 -28.09 -18.03 48.95
N LEU A 501 -28.11 -17.40 47.77
CA LEU A 501 -29.34 -16.91 47.13
C LEU A 501 -30.24 -18.10 46.77
N ALA A 502 -31.39 -18.19 47.43
CA ALA A 502 -32.39 -19.21 47.13
C ALA A 502 -32.91 -19.01 45.68
N GLY A 503 -32.67 -20.00 44.80
CA GLY A 503 -33.05 -19.93 43.38
C GLY A 503 -31.89 -19.65 42.40
N ALA A 504 -30.69 -19.33 42.89
CA ALA A 504 -29.52 -19.05 42.04
C ALA A 504 -29.09 -20.25 41.16
N GLU A 505 -29.28 -21.49 41.63
CA GLU A 505 -29.01 -22.70 40.83
C GLU A 505 -29.97 -22.83 39.63
N GLU A 506 -31.22 -22.39 39.79
CA GLU A 506 -32.19 -22.37 38.69
C GLU A 506 -31.91 -21.24 37.69
N VAL A 507 -31.40 -20.09 38.16
CA VAL A 507 -30.96 -18.98 37.32
C VAL A 507 -29.73 -19.40 36.50
N ALA A 508 -28.72 -20.00 37.13
CA ALA A 508 -27.53 -20.52 36.45
C ALA A 508 -27.89 -21.57 35.38
N SER A 509 -28.82 -22.49 35.69
CA SER A 509 -29.32 -23.48 34.74
C SER A 509 -30.01 -22.83 33.54
N ALA A 510 -30.83 -21.80 33.75
CA ALA A 510 -31.54 -21.11 32.67
C ALA A 510 -30.56 -20.33 31.76
N ILE A 511 -29.53 -19.72 32.33
CA ILE A 511 -28.47 -19.02 31.55
C ILE A 511 -27.64 -20.03 30.75
N SER A 512 -27.31 -21.18 31.32
CA SER A 512 -26.57 -22.24 30.61
C SER A 512 -27.38 -22.84 29.46
N GLU A 513 -28.69 -23.00 29.63
CA GLU A 513 -29.59 -23.40 28.53
C GLU A 513 -29.65 -22.33 27.42
N ALA A 514 -29.64 -21.04 27.79
CA ALA A 514 -29.58 -19.94 26.83
C ALA A 514 -28.24 -19.93 26.06
N GLN A 515 -27.10 -20.13 26.74
CA GLN A 515 -25.79 -20.26 26.10
C GLN A 515 -25.79 -21.40 25.07
N ALA A 516 -26.30 -22.58 25.42
CA ALA A 516 -26.40 -23.71 24.50
C ALA A 516 -27.30 -23.41 23.30
N ALA A 517 -28.32 -22.56 23.46
CA ALA A 517 -29.15 -22.08 22.35
C ALA A 517 -28.39 -21.09 21.44
N MET A 518 -27.60 -20.18 22.00
CA MET A 518 -26.74 -19.25 21.23
C MET A 518 -25.65 -19.99 20.45
N GLU A 519 -25.00 -20.98 21.06
CA GLU A 519 -24.01 -21.82 20.36
C GLU A 519 -24.65 -22.58 19.19
N ARG A 520 -25.86 -23.14 19.39
CA ARG A 520 -26.65 -23.75 18.32
C ARG A 520 -27.00 -22.75 17.22
N ALA A 521 -27.38 -21.52 17.57
CA ALA A 521 -27.67 -20.46 16.61
C ALA A 521 -26.43 -20.11 15.77
N SER A 522 -25.27 -19.97 16.42
CA SER A 522 -23.99 -19.69 15.75
C SER A 522 -23.59 -20.81 14.78
N ALA A 523 -23.74 -22.07 15.19
CA ALA A 523 -23.43 -23.23 14.36
C ALA A 523 -24.40 -23.36 13.17
N ALA A 524 -25.68 -23.06 13.38
CA ALA A 524 -26.69 -23.06 12.33
C ALA A 524 -26.45 -21.94 11.31
N ALA A 525 -26.10 -20.73 11.75
CA ALA A 525 -25.71 -19.62 10.88
C ALA A 525 -24.45 -19.94 10.06
N ALA A 526 -23.44 -20.57 10.68
CA ALA A 526 -22.24 -21.03 9.98
C ALA A 526 -22.57 -22.10 8.92
N ALA A 527 -23.47 -23.03 9.24
CA ALA A 527 -23.96 -24.03 8.29
C ALA A 527 -24.73 -23.38 7.12
N ALA A 528 -25.56 -22.36 7.39
CA ALA A 528 -26.29 -21.62 6.37
C ALA A 528 -25.35 -20.86 5.42
N SER A 529 -24.33 -20.19 5.98
CA SER A 529 -23.29 -19.51 5.21
C SER A 529 -22.52 -20.49 4.31
N LYS A 530 -22.14 -21.65 4.87
CA LYS A 530 -21.47 -22.71 4.10
C LYS A 530 -22.35 -23.26 2.97
N ALA A 531 -23.63 -23.53 3.24
CA ALA A 531 -24.57 -23.99 2.22
C ALA A 531 -24.77 -22.96 1.09
N ALA A 532 -24.81 -21.67 1.42
CA ALA A 532 -24.87 -20.61 0.41
C ALA A 532 -23.60 -20.54 -0.46
N GLN A 533 -22.42 -20.75 0.12
CA GLN A 533 -21.17 -20.84 -0.64
C GLN A 533 -21.13 -22.09 -1.54
N GLU A 534 -21.61 -23.22 -1.05
CA GLU A 534 -21.70 -24.46 -1.81
C GLU A 534 -22.68 -24.34 -2.98
N ALA A 535 -23.80 -23.64 -2.82
CA ALA A 535 -24.73 -23.31 -3.91
C ALA A 535 -24.02 -22.58 -5.05
N GLY A 536 -23.20 -21.58 -4.72
CA GLY A 536 -22.39 -20.85 -5.69
C GLY A 536 -21.40 -21.74 -6.44
N ARG A 537 -20.66 -22.58 -5.71
CA ARG A 537 -19.70 -23.53 -6.30
C ARG A 537 -20.37 -24.57 -7.19
N GLN A 538 -21.54 -25.09 -6.80
CA GLN A 538 -22.30 -26.03 -7.61
C GLN A 538 -22.83 -25.37 -8.88
N ALA A 539 -23.31 -24.13 -8.80
CA ALA A 539 -23.75 -23.37 -9.97
C ALA A 539 -22.57 -23.09 -10.93
N GLU A 540 -21.39 -22.79 -10.40
CA GLU A 540 -20.17 -22.59 -11.19
C GLU A 540 -19.68 -23.88 -11.86
N GLN A 541 -19.73 -25.01 -11.14
CA GLN A 541 -19.41 -26.33 -11.70
C GLN A 541 -20.43 -26.76 -12.75
N ALA A 542 -21.72 -26.49 -12.56
CA ALA A 542 -22.77 -26.78 -13.54
C ALA A 542 -22.59 -25.93 -14.81
N ALA A 543 -22.29 -24.64 -14.67
CA ALA A 543 -22.00 -23.76 -15.81
C ALA A 543 -20.73 -24.18 -16.57
N SER A 544 -19.72 -24.68 -15.85
CA SER A 544 -18.48 -25.22 -16.44
C SER A 544 -18.69 -26.61 -17.08
N ALA A 545 -19.63 -27.41 -16.56
CA ALA A 545 -19.97 -28.71 -17.13
C ALA A 545 -20.78 -28.54 -18.43
N GLU A 546 -21.70 -27.58 -18.49
CA GLU A 546 -22.46 -27.26 -19.71
C GLU A 546 -21.54 -26.84 -20.86
N SER A 547 -20.50 -26.04 -20.60
CA SER A 547 -19.51 -25.66 -21.63
C SER A 547 -18.63 -26.84 -22.09
N SER A 548 -18.48 -27.88 -21.26
CA SER A 548 -17.69 -29.08 -21.59
C SER A 548 -18.48 -30.22 -22.25
N SER A 549 -19.81 -30.17 -22.24
CA SER A 549 -20.68 -31.30 -22.62
C SER A 549 -20.98 -31.44 -24.12
N GLU A 550 -20.44 -30.57 -24.98
CA GLU A 550 -20.62 -30.66 -26.45
C GLU A 550 -19.63 -31.59 -27.17
N GLN A 551 -18.77 -32.33 -26.47
CA GLN A 551 -17.91 -33.37 -27.09
C GLN A 551 -18.18 -34.77 -26.52
N GLY A 552 -19.22 -35.42 -27.06
CA GLY A 552 -19.43 -36.85 -26.89
C GLY A 552 -18.67 -37.68 -27.93
N SER A 553 -17.50 -38.23 -27.57
CA SER A 553 -16.99 -39.51 -28.09
C SER A 553 -15.89 -40.07 -27.17
N PRO A 554 -15.94 -41.37 -26.79
CA PRO A 554 -14.98 -41.94 -25.86
C PRO A 554 -13.74 -42.43 -26.62
N GLN A 555 -12.57 -41.86 -26.34
CA GLN A 555 -11.31 -42.43 -26.82
C GLN A 555 -10.44 -42.92 -25.66
N GLN A 556 -10.22 -44.24 -25.69
CA GLN A 556 -9.43 -45.02 -24.75
C GLN A 556 -7.96 -44.56 -24.69
N GLY A 557 -7.48 -44.36 -23.47
CA GLY A 557 -6.21 -44.85 -22.92
C GLY A 557 -4.89 -44.45 -23.58
N SER A 558 -4.05 -43.72 -22.84
CA SER A 558 -2.71 -44.14 -22.36
C SER A 558 -2.05 -43.02 -21.52
N PRO A 559 -1.15 -43.35 -20.56
CA PRO A 559 -0.65 -42.40 -19.57
C PRO A 559 0.72 -41.81 -19.96
N GLN A 560 0.95 -40.52 -19.70
CA GLN A 560 2.29 -39.92 -19.72
C GLN A 560 2.29 -38.66 -18.81
N GLN A 561 2.64 -38.82 -17.52
CA GLN A 561 3.93 -38.47 -16.92
C GLN A 561 4.47 -37.06 -17.27
N GLY A 562 4.19 -36.12 -16.36
CA GLY A 562 5.21 -35.45 -15.55
C GLY A 562 5.71 -34.07 -16.01
N SER A 563 5.33 -33.02 -15.26
CA SER A 563 6.27 -32.00 -14.78
C SER A 563 5.65 -31.20 -13.64
N GLN A 564 6.43 -31.07 -12.58
CA GLN A 564 6.12 -30.51 -11.28
C GLN A 564 6.02 -28.98 -11.31
N GLN A 565 5.09 -28.43 -10.53
CA GLN A 565 5.10 -27.03 -10.11
C GLN A 565 5.00 -27.02 -8.58
N GLU A 566 6.16 -26.89 -7.93
CA GLU A 566 6.32 -26.39 -6.55
C GLU A 566 6.60 -24.88 -6.67
N GLY A 567 6.15 -23.96 -5.81
CA GLY A 567 5.29 -24.04 -4.63
C GLY A 567 5.12 -22.63 -4.04
N SER A 568 4.20 -22.47 -3.10
CA SER A 568 4.33 -21.50 -2.01
C SER A 568 3.50 -21.98 -0.83
N GLN A 569 4.19 -22.03 0.31
CA GLN A 569 3.83 -22.71 1.55
C GLN A 569 2.84 -21.87 2.36
N GLN A 570 1.81 -22.52 2.91
CA GLN A 570 1.09 -22.03 4.08
C GLN A 570 1.22 -23.10 5.17
N GLN A 571 2.18 -22.87 6.08
CA GLN A 571 2.15 -23.41 7.46
C GLN A 571 0.95 -22.75 8.17
N GLY A 572 0.16 -23.36 9.03
CA GLY A 572 0.20 -24.65 9.69
C GLY A 572 -0.53 -24.48 11.02
N SER A 573 -1.76 -24.99 11.15
CA SER A 573 -2.31 -25.39 12.43
C SER A 573 -2.84 -26.82 12.28
N GLN A 574 -2.22 -27.70 13.05
CA GLN A 574 -2.44 -29.14 13.05
C GLN A 574 -3.82 -29.43 13.64
N GLN A 575 -4.65 -30.16 12.92
CA GLN A 575 -5.75 -30.91 13.54
C GLN A 575 -5.52 -32.39 13.24
N GLU A 576 -5.44 -33.15 14.33
CA GLU A 576 -5.05 -34.53 14.41
C GLU A 576 -5.91 -35.44 13.53
N GLY A 577 -5.25 -36.41 12.91
CA GLY A 577 -5.87 -37.38 12.04
C GLY A 577 -6.89 -38.27 12.77
N SER A 578 -8.05 -38.41 12.15
CA SER A 578 -8.82 -39.64 12.24
C SER A 578 -8.91 -40.25 10.85
N GLN A 579 -8.36 -41.45 10.74
CA GLN A 579 -8.52 -42.34 9.60
C GLN A 579 -10.02 -42.63 9.46
N GLN A 580 -10.64 -42.24 8.34
CA GLN A 580 -11.93 -42.77 7.98
C GLN A 580 -11.75 -43.75 6.82
N GLU A 581 -11.81 -45.02 7.22
CA GLU A 581 -11.89 -46.18 6.36
C GLU A 581 -13.01 -46.04 5.34
N GLY A 582 -12.76 -46.58 4.14
CA GLY A 582 -13.79 -46.73 3.13
C GLY A 582 -14.94 -47.60 3.65
N SER A 583 -16.08 -46.96 3.91
CA SER A 583 -17.36 -47.64 3.98
C SER A 583 -18.19 -47.25 2.77
N GLN A 584 -18.36 -48.22 1.87
CA GLN A 584 -19.50 -48.28 0.97
C GLN A 584 -20.79 -48.08 1.80
N GLN A 585 -21.40 -46.91 1.70
CA GLN A 585 -22.74 -46.71 2.23
C GLN A 585 -23.72 -46.87 1.07
N GLN A 586 -24.34 -48.04 1.10
CA GLN A 586 -25.49 -48.44 0.30
C GLN A 586 -26.62 -47.42 0.47
N GLY A 587 -27.40 -47.29 -0.60
CA GLY A 587 -28.50 -46.34 -0.73
C GLY A 587 -29.46 -46.29 0.46
N SER A 588 -29.86 -45.07 0.75
CA SER A 588 -31.12 -44.70 1.40
C SER A 588 -31.57 -43.38 0.76
N PRO A 589 -32.88 -43.12 0.70
CA PRO A 589 -33.52 -42.36 -0.37
C PRO A 589 -33.28 -40.85 -0.24
N SER A 590 -33.31 -40.19 -1.39
CA SER A 590 -33.75 -38.81 -1.62
C SER A 590 -34.10 -37.97 -0.38
N SER A 591 -33.24 -36.99 -0.08
CA SER A 591 -33.74 -35.64 0.18
C SER A 591 -33.29 -34.79 -1.01
N GLU A 592 -34.20 -34.61 -1.97
CA GLU A 592 -34.08 -33.74 -3.16
C GLU A 592 -34.08 -32.24 -2.75
N SER A 593 -33.41 -31.88 -1.66
CA SER A 593 -33.38 -30.50 -1.18
C SER A 593 -32.13 -29.83 -1.71
N GLY A 594 -32.30 -28.88 -2.63
CA GLY A 594 -31.20 -28.13 -3.22
C GLY A 594 -30.40 -27.35 -2.17
N PRO A 595 -29.16 -26.92 -2.46
CA PRO A 595 -28.31 -26.19 -1.51
C PRO A 595 -28.96 -24.87 -1.03
N THR A 596 -29.84 -24.27 -1.85
CA THR A 596 -30.66 -23.10 -1.51
C THR A 596 -31.73 -23.41 -0.45
N GLU A 597 -32.30 -24.62 -0.46
CA GLU A 597 -33.24 -25.09 0.56
C GLU A 597 -32.51 -25.42 1.87
N GLN A 598 -31.32 -26.00 1.78
CA GLN A 598 -30.46 -26.27 2.95
C GLN A 598 -30.00 -24.97 3.64
N ALA A 599 -29.64 -23.93 2.87
CA ALA A 599 -29.31 -22.62 3.41
C ALA A 599 -30.52 -21.98 4.12
N ALA A 600 -31.73 -22.14 3.57
CA ALA A 600 -32.96 -21.64 4.18
C ALA A 600 -33.30 -22.37 5.49
N GLU A 601 -33.24 -23.70 5.51
CA GLU A 601 -33.49 -24.49 6.73
C GLU A 601 -32.47 -24.20 7.84
N ALA A 602 -31.20 -24.03 7.48
CA ALA A 602 -30.15 -23.72 8.44
C ALA A 602 -30.32 -22.31 9.04
N GLN A 603 -30.75 -21.34 8.22
CA GLN A 603 -31.09 -20.00 8.69
C GLN A 603 -32.29 -20.02 9.65
N GLU A 604 -33.36 -20.74 9.31
CA GLU A 604 -34.55 -20.87 10.17
C GLU A 604 -34.21 -21.50 11.52
N ARG A 605 -33.31 -22.50 11.54
CA ARG A 605 -32.78 -23.08 12.79
C ARG A 605 -31.98 -22.08 13.60
N ALA A 606 -31.22 -21.19 12.95
CA ALA A 606 -30.46 -20.14 13.63
C ALA A 606 -31.40 -19.11 14.28
N GLU A 607 -32.45 -18.70 13.56
CA GLU A 607 -33.48 -17.78 14.05
C GLU A 607 -34.23 -18.37 15.26
N GLN A 608 -34.70 -19.62 15.15
CA GLN A 608 -35.38 -20.31 16.24
C GLN A 608 -34.49 -20.48 17.47
N ALA A 609 -33.21 -20.79 17.28
CA ALA A 609 -32.27 -20.94 18.38
C ALA A 609 -31.96 -19.59 19.07
N ALA A 610 -31.89 -18.48 18.32
CA ALA A 610 -31.75 -17.15 18.89
C ALA A 610 -33.00 -16.71 19.68
N GLN A 611 -34.20 -17.02 19.18
CA GLN A 611 -35.46 -16.78 19.90
C GLN A 611 -35.55 -17.62 21.18
N GLU A 612 -35.19 -18.91 21.10
CA GLU A 612 -35.13 -19.79 22.27
C GLU A 612 -34.15 -19.25 23.32
N ALA A 613 -32.99 -18.75 22.91
CA ALA A 613 -32.02 -18.12 23.82
C ALA A 613 -32.63 -16.90 24.54
N ALA A 614 -33.29 -16.01 23.80
CA ALA A 614 -33.95 -14.84 24.37
C ALA A 614 -35.04 -15.21 25.39
N GLU A 615 -35.89 -16.20 25.07
CA GLU A 615 -36.92 -16.70 26.00
C GLU A 615 -36.32 -17.30 27.28
N LYS A 616 -35.19 -18.01 27.17
CA LYS A 616 -34.49 -18.62 28.31
C LYS A 616 -33.85 -17.58 29.22
N LEU A 617 -33.26 -16.53 28.65
CA LEU A 617 -32.73 -15.40 29.42
C LEU A 617 -33.85 -14.63 30.14
N GLU A 618 -34.99 -14.41 29.48
CA GLU A 618 -36.14 -13.75 30.10
C GLU A 618 -36.68 -14.55 31.31
N GLN A 619 -36.72 -15.88 31.21
CA GLN A 619 -37.06 -16.75 32.34
C GLN A 619 -36.03 -16.65 33.47
N ALA A 620 -34.73 -16.56 33.15
CA ALA A 620 -33.67 -16.37 34.13
C ALA A 620 -33.83 -15.03 34.87
N THR A 621 -34.11 -13.96 34.14
CA THR A 621 -34.37 -12.61 34.68
C THR A 621 -35.56 -12.63 35.65
N GLN A 622 -36.69 -13.22 35.25
CA GLN A 622 -37.88 -13.28 36.12
C GLN A 622 -37.60 -14.06 37.42
N LYS A 623 -36.90 -15.20 37.33
CA LYS A 623 -36.53 -16.00 38.51
C LYS A 623 -35.56 -15.27 39.43
N LEU A 624 -34.62 -14.52 38.88
CA LEU A 624 -33.69 -13.72 39.66
C LEU A 624 -34.40 -12.58 40.40
N GLN A 625 -35.37 -11.91 39.76
CA GLN A 625 -36.22 -10.92 40.41
C GLN A 625 -37.00 -11.52 41.60
N GLU A 626 -37.58 -12.70 41.42
CA GLU A 626 -38.30 -13.40 42.49
C GLU A 626 -37.36 -13.80 43.65
N ALA A 627 -36.14 -14.25 43.34
CA ALA A 627 -35.13 -14.62 44.33
C ALA A 627 -34.64 -13.41 45.15
N ILE A 628 -34.37 -12.28 44.48
CA ILE A 628 -34.01 -11.01 45.12
C ILE A 628 -35.13 -10.56 46.07
N ALA A 629 -36.38 -10.56 45.60
CA ALA A 629 -37.53 -10.18 46.42
C ALA A 629 -37.73 -11.09 47.65
N GLN A 630 -37.48 -12.40 47.50
CA GLN A 630 -37.57 -13.36 48.61
C GLN A 630 -36.44 -13.18 49.63
N ALA A 631 -35.20 -12.99 49.17
CA ALA A 631 -34.05 -12.72 50.04
C ALA A 631 -34.25 -11.45 50.87
N GLN A 632 -34.78 -10.38 50.26
CA GLN A 632 -35.13 -9.14 50.94
C GLN A 632 -36.25 -9.33 51.99
N SER A 633 -37.22 -10.20 51.73
CA SER A 633 -38.32 -10.49 52.66
C SER A 633 -37.91 -11.37 53.85
N ALA A 634 -36.93 -12.27 53.68
CA ALA A 634 -36.43 -13.17 54.72
C ALA A 634 -35.57 -12.45 55.78
N SER A 635 -34.92 -11.34 55.40
CA SER A 635 -34.18 -10.43 56.28
C SER A 635 -35.07 -9.66 57.28
N SER A 636 -36.40 -9.86 57.24
CA SER A 636 -37.36 -9.22 58.15
C SER A 636 -37.79 -10.16 59.29
N PRO A 637 -37.01 -10.24 60.38
CA PRO A 637 -37.64 -10.05 61.69
C PRO A 637 -36.81 -9.21 62.68
N GLN A 638 -37.37 -8.05 63.04
CA GLN A 638 -37.15 -7.27 64.27
C GLN A 638 -35.70 -6.83 64.63
N GLY A 639 -35.32 -5.64 64.13
CA GLY A 639 -34.54 -4.67 64.91
C GLY A 639 -33.03 -4.57 64.66
N ASP A 640 -32.58 -4.73 63.41
CA ASP A 640 -31.16 -4.93 63.07
C ASP A 640 -30.37 -3.63 62.67
N PRO A 641 -29.07 -3.49 63.01
CA PRO A 641 -28.11 -2.48 62.55
C PRO A 641 -28.21 -1.98 61.09
N GLY A 642 -28.65 -2.79 60.13
CA GLY A 642 -28.73 -2.40 58.72
C GLY A 642 -29.67 -1.23 58.44
N GLN A 643 -30.82 -1.18 59.14
CA GLN A 643 -31.79 -0.09 58.97
C GLN A 643 -31.29 1.22 59.60
N LYS A 644 -30.56 1.12 60.72
CA LYS A 644 -29.88 2.28 61.33
C LYS A 644 -28.72 2.79 60.49
N ALA A 645 -28.00 1.90 59.81
CA ALA A 645 -26.93 2.29 58.89
C ALA A 645 -27.49 3.00 57.66
N GLN A 646 -28.63 2.54 57.14
CA GLN A 646 -29.34 3.17 56.03
C GLN A 646 -29.91 4.55 56.41
N ASP A 647 -30.53 4.66 57.59
CA ASP A 647 -30.98 5.96 58.13
C ASP A 647 -29.80 6.93 58.35
N ALA A 648 -28.64 6.42 58.78
CA ALA A 648 -27.43 7.21 58.97
C ALA A 648 -26.81 7.66 57.64
N ALA A 649 -26.78 6.79 56.64
CA ALA A 649 -26.29 7.10 55.29
C ALA A 649 -27.18 8.14 54.61
N LYS A 650 -28.50 8.00 54.76
CA LYS A 650 -29.47 9.00 54.32
C LYS A 650 -29.22 10.35 54.98
N ALA A 651 -29.08 10.37 56.31
CA ALA A 651 -28.82 11.61 57.05
C ALA A 651 -27.47 12.26 56.65
N ALA A 652 -26.47 11.45 56.28
CA ALA A 652 -25.19 11.93 55.76
C ALA A 652 -25.33 12.56 54.37
N GLN A 653 -26.10 11.94 53.45
CA GLN A 653 -26.40 12.51 52.13
C GLN A 653 -27.19 13.82 52.23
N GLU A 654 -28.21 13.88 53.10
CA GLU A 654 -28.95 15.12 53.36
C GLU A 654 -28.06 16.23 53.95
N ALA A 655 -27.06 15.86 54.76
CA ALA A 655 -26.10 16.81 55.33
C ALA A 655 -25.12 17.33 54.26
N LEU A 656 -24.60 16.45 53.40
CA LEU A 656 -23.73 16.83 52.28
C LEU A 656 -24.46 17.70 51.26
N ALA A 657 -25.72 17.41 50.95
CA ALA A 657 -26.54 18.25 50.07
C ALA A 657 -26.71 19.67 50.64
N ARG A 658 -26.90 19.80 51.96
CA ARG A 658 -26.96 21.10 52.63
C ARG A 658 -25.63 21.83 52.64
N GLU A 659 -24.52 21.10 52.79
CA GLU A 659 -23.18 21.67 52.75
C GLU A 659 -22.85 22.19 51.34
N ALA A 660 -23.10 21.40 50.30
CA ALA A 660 -22.97 21.83 48.90
C ALA A 660 -23.77 23.10 48.62
N GLN A 661 -25.02 23.17 49.10
CA GLN A 661 -25.84 24.37 48.97
C GLN A 661 -25.33 25.55 49.82
N ALA A 662 -24.70 25.29 50.97
CA ALA A 662 -24.06 26.34 51.77
C ALA A 662 -22.77 26.87 51.12
N ILE A 663 -22.02 26.02 50.42
CA ILE A 663 -20.87 26.42 49.60
C ILE A 663 -21.35 27.26 48.41
N ALA A 664 -22.42 26.85 47.74
CA ALA A 664 -23.02 27.61 46.63
C ALA A 664 -23.40 29.05 47.05
N ASN A 665 -24.08 29.21 48.20
CA ASN A 665 -24.40 30.54 48.75
C ASN A 665 -23.16 31.36 49.15
N ALA A 666 -22.08 30.71 49.59
CA ALA A 666 -20.82 31.38 49.92
C ALA A 666 -20.08 31.83 48.65
N THR A 667 -20.22 31.08 47.56
CA THR A 667 -19.65 31.36 46.23
C THR A 667 -20.26 32.64 45.64
N GLU A 668 -21.57 32.84 45.76
CA GLU A 668 -22.23 34.11 45.37
C GLU A 668 -21.70 35.35 46.11
N SER A 669 -21.10 35.15 47.29
CA SER A 669 -20.59 36.22 48.16
C SER A 669 -19.07 36.41 48.05
N ALA A 670 -18.37 35.46 47.44
CA ALA A 670 -16.93 35.53 47.23
C ALA A 670 -16.62 36.49 46.08
N ALA A 671 -15.50 37.21 46.20
CA ALA A 671 -15.00 38.10 45.16
C ALA A 671 -14.38 37.30 43.98
N MET A 672 -15.10 36.31 43.49
CA MET A 672 -14.78 35.50 42.31
C MET A 672 -15.24 36.21 41.03
N GLU A 673 -14.70 35.77 39.90
CA GLU A 673 -15.17 36.18 38.58
C GLU A 673 -16.65 35.74 38.40
N PRO A 674 -17.55 36.60 37.87
CA PRO A 674 -18.99 36.32 37.84
C PRO A 674 -19.41 35.04 37.11
N GLN A 675 -18.72 34.65 36.05
CA GLN A 675 -19.01 33.45 35.29
C GLN A 675 -18.54 32.20 36.03
N ALA A 676 -17.31 32.18 36.55
CA ALA A 676 -16.78 31.10 37.38
C ALA A 676 -17.63 30.90 38.65
N ALA A 677 -18.09 32.00 39.27
CA ALA A 677 -19.01 31.95 40.42
C ALA A 677 -20.36 31.31 40.04
N GLN A 678 -20.89 31.60 38.84
CA GLN A 678 -22.14 31.03 38.36
C GLN A 678 -21.99 29.53 38.06
N GLU A 679 -20.95 29.13 37.32
CA GLU A 679 -20.69 27.73 36.96
C GLU A 679 -20.41 26.86 38.19
N THR A 680 -19.63 27.37 39.14
CA THR A 680 -19.41 26.74 40.45
C THR A 680 -20.73 26.56 41.21
N THR A 681 -21.60 27.57 41.19
CA THR A 681 -22.92 27.52 41.85
C THR A 681 -23.82 26.47 41.21
N GLU A 682 -23.92 26.45 39.88
CA GLU A 682 -24.72 25.48 39.13
C GLU A 682 -24.23 24.03 39.33
N ALA A 683 -22.92 23.81 39.33
CA ALA A 683 -22.32 22.50 39.63
C ALA A 683 -22.60 22.05 41.08
N LEU A 684 -22.52 22.96 42.05
CA LEU A 684 -22.86 22.67 43.45
C LEU A 684 -24.35 22.39 43.67
N GLU A 685 -25.24 23.05 42.90
CA GLU A 685 -26.67 22.76 42.90
C GLU A 685 -26.96 21.38 42.30
N ARG A 686 -26.33 21.02 41.17
CA ARG A 686 -26.41 19.65 40.60
C ARG A 686 -25.92 18.60 41.59
N ALA A 687 -24.79 18.86 42.27
CA ALA A 687 -24.28 17.97 43.31
C ALA A 687 -25.27 17.80 44.46
N ALA A 688 -25.88 18.90 44.94
CA ALA A 688 -26.88 18.84 46.00
C ALA A 688 -28.15 18.07 45.58
N GLU A 689 -28.61 18.23 44.33
CA GLU A 689 -29.74 17.46 43.78
C GLU A 689 -29.41 15.97 43.67
N ALA A 690 -28.23 15.61 43.15
CA ALA A 690 -27.79 14.22 43.06
C ALA A 690 -27.65 13.56 44.45
N MET A 691 -27.14 14.29 45.45
CA MET A 691 -27.13 13.83 46.85
C MET A 691 -28.54 13.66 47.44
N GLN A 692 -29.51 14.50 47.06
CA GLN A 692 -30.92 14.32 47.45
C GLN A 692 -31.53 13.08 46.79
N LYS A 693 -31.31 12.87 45.48
CA LYS A 693 -31.72 11.64 44.79
C LYS A 693 -31.11 10.40 45.45
N ALA A 694 -29.84 10.45 45.83
CA ALA A 694 -29.18 9.37 46.57
C ALA A 694 -29.87 9.13 47.92
N ALA A 695 -30.23 10.19 48.67
CA ALA A 695 -30.96 10.07 49.92
C ALA A 695 -32.37 9.46 49.74
N GLU A 696 -33.07 9.79 48.64
CA GLU A 696 -34.38 9.23 48.28
C GLU A 696 -34.27 7.76 47.84
N ALA A 697 -33.27 7.42 47.04
CA ALA A 697 -32.98 6.05 46.63
C ALA A 697 -32.65 5.17 47.84
N LEU A 698 -31.92 5.71 48.83
CA LEU A 698 -31.67 5.05 50.11
C LEU A 698 -32.93 4.85 50.97
N GLU A 699 -34.06 5.54 50.71
CA GLU A 699 -35.35 5.21 51.36
C GLU A 699 -35.98 3.93 50.80
N GLN A 700 -35.66 3.58 49.55
CA GLN A 700 -36.22 2.40 48.92
C GLN A 700 -35.46 1.13 49.36
N PRO A 701 -36.17 0.03 49.64
CA PRO A 701 -35.54 -1.23 50.04
C PRO A 701 -34.56 -1.83 49.02
N ALA A 702 -34.70 -1.48 47.73
CA ALA A 702 -33.88 -1.95 46.61
C ALA A 702 -33.11 -0.81 45.91
N GLY A 703 -33.03 0.40 46.50
CA GLY A 703 -32.44 1.58 45.85
C GLY A 703 -30.96 1.79 46.16
N ARG A 704 -30.19 0.76 46.54
CA ARG A 704 -28.77 0.93 46.93
C ARG A 704 -27.85 1.13 45.72
N THR A 705 -28.13 0.47 44.60
CA THR A 705 -27.46 0.69 43.31
C THR A 705 -27.76 2.09 42.79
N ASP A 706 -29.03 2.46 42.75
CA ASP A 706 -29.50 3.79 42.32
C ASP A 706 -28.89 4.90 43.21
N ALA A 707 -28.78 4.64 44.52
CA ALA A 707 -28.09 5.53 45.44
C ALA A 707 -26.60 5.65 45.14
N ALA A 708 -25.92 4.55 44.81
CA ALA A 708 -24.50 4.58 44.44
C ALA A 708 -24.27 5.31 43.11
N GLU A 709 -25.17 5.19 42.15
CA GLU A 709 -25.13 5.92 40.88
C GLU A 709 -25.35 7.43 41.11
N ALA A 710 -26.39 7.81 41.85
CA ALA A 710 -26.62 9.20 42.23
C ALA A 710 -25.47 9.78 43.09
N GLN A 711 -24.81 8.95 43.90
CA GLN A 711 -23.61 9.35 44.65
C GLN A 711 -22.41 9.62 43.74
N ARG A 712 -22.27 8.90 42.60
CA ARG A 712 -21.25 9.16 41.57
C ARG A 712 -21.57 10.41 40.77
N GLU A 713 -22.82 10.60 40.36
CA GLU A 713 -23.28 11.86 39.72
C GLU A 713 -22.97 13.08 40.61
N ALA A 714 -23.15 12.94 41.93
CA ALA A 714 -22.77 13.97 42.89
C ALA A 714 -21.24 14.20 42.98
N LEU A 715 -20.41 13.16 42.82
CA LEU A 715 -18.95 13.30 42.79
C LEU A 715 -18.49 14.05 41.55
N ASP A 716 -19.01 13.68 40.38
CA ASP A 716 -18.70 14.34 39.12
C ASP A 716 -19.08 15.83 39.19
N ALA A 717 -20.26 16.14 39.71
CA ALA A 717 -20.71 17.52 39.89
C ALA A 717 -19.87 18.30 40.94
N LEU A 718 -19.37 17.65 42.00
CA LEU A 718 -18.43 18.29 42.93
C LEU A 718 -17.03 18.49 42.31
N GLU A 719 -16.58 17.60 41.43
CA GLU A 719 -15.33 17.76 40.68
C GLU A 719 -15.43 18.89 39.65
N ASP A 720 -16.56 19.00 38.95
CA ASP A 720 -16.90 20.16 38.12
C ASP A 720 -16.86 21.45 38.95
N ALA A 721 -17.51 21.46 40.12
CA ALA A 721 -17.51 22.62 41.02
C ALA A 721 -16.10 22.97 41.52
N ALA A 722 -15.26 21.97 41.83
CA ALA A 722 -13.88 22.19 42.25
C ALA A 722 -13.04 22.81 41.13
N ARG A 723 -13.28 22.38 39.88
CA ARG A 723 -12.62 22.92 38.68
C ARG A 723 -13.05 24.37 38.44
N SER A 724 -14.35 24.65 38.39
CA SER A 724 -14.86 26.02 38.19
C SER A 724 -14.51 26.95 39.35
N ALA A 725 -14.38 26.45 40.58
CA ALA A 725 -13.91 27.25 41.72
C ALA A 725 -12.40 27.54 41.65
N ALA A 726 -11.63 26.70 40.95
CA ALA A 726 -10.24 26.91 40.62
C ALA A 726 -10.05 27.89 39.46
N GLU A 727 -11.00 27.91 38.53
CA GLU A 727 -11.05 28.83 37.40
C GLU A 727 -11.32 30.28 37.87
N GLY A 728 -10.69 31.24 37.20
CA GLY A 728 -10.95 32.67 37.42
C GLY A 728 -9.99 33.36 38.40
N ALA A 729 -8.81 32.79 38.66
CA ALA A 729 -7.74 33.48 39.38
C ALA A 729 -7.19 34.63 38.53
N GLN A 730 -7.78 35.83 38.66
CA GLN A 730 -7.33 36.99 37.90
C GLN A 730 -6.19 37.74 38.61
N PRO A 731 -5.21 38.27 37.86
CA PRO A 731 -4.15 39.12 38.39
C PRO A 731 -4.75 40.36 39.08
N GLN A 732 -4.73 40.39 40.42
CA GLN A 732 -5.36 41.45 41.22
C GLN A 732 -4.44 42.65 41.45
N THR A 733 -3.14 42.41 41.51
CA THR A 733 -2.14 43.47 41.72
C THR A 733 -1.61 44.02 40.40
N GLU A 734 -1.22 45.29 40.39
CA GLU A 734 -0.58 45.93 39.22
C GLU A 734 0.66 45.15 38.74
N ALA A 735 1.40 44.52 39.66
CA ALA A 735 2.56 43.70 39.34
C ALA A 735 2.17 42.38 38.64
N GLN A 736 1.06 41.75 39.02
CA GLN A 736 0.55 40.55 38.36
C GLN A 736 -0.01 40.87 36.98
N LYS A 737 -0.67 42.02 36.81
CA LYS A 737 -1.16 42.49 35.51
C LYS A 737 -0.01 42.76 34.53
N GLN A 738 1.06 43.39 35.02
CA GLN A 738 2.27 43.60 34.22
C GLN A 738 2.95 42.28 33.84
N LYS A 739 2.97 41.28 34.73
CA LYS A 739 3.47 39.93 34.40
C LYS A 739 2.61 39.26 33.32
N ALA A 740 1.27 39.33 33.42
CA ALA A 740 0.37 38.79 32.40
C ALA A 740 0.60 39.46 31.03
N GLU A 741 0.75 40.79 30.99
CA GLU A 741 1.09 41.52 29.76
C GLU A 741 2.47 41.11 29.19
N GLU A 742 3.45 40.82 30.04
CA GLU A 742 4.77 40.32 29.60
C GLU A 742 4.66 38.92 28.99
N LEU A 743 3.89 38.02 29.61
CA LEU A 743 3.65 36.68 29.08
C LEU A 743 2.88 36.75 27.75
N ALA A 744 1.86 37.60 27.64
CA ALA A 744 1.11 37.81 26.40
C ALA A 744 2.02 38.30 25.26
N GLN A 745 3.00 39.17 25.56
CA GLN A 745 3.97 39.63 24.56
C GLN A 745 4.89 38.50 24.09
N ARG A 746 5.35 37.64 24.99
CA ARG A 746 6.16 36.47 24.62
C ARG A 746 5.36 35.48 23.77
N GLN A 747 4.09 35.25 24.11
CA GLN A 747 3.21 34.38 23.33
C GLN A 747 3.02 34.90 21.89
N LYS A 748 2.84 36.20 21.71
CA LYS A 748 2.78 36.83 20.37
C LYS A 748 4.09 36.71 19.58
N GLU A 749 5.22 36.66 20.27
CA GLU A 749 6.51 36.40 19.62
C GLU A 749 6.61 34.95 19.12
N ILE A 750 6.11 33.98 19.91
CA ILE A 750 6.02 32.57 19.51
C ILE A 750 5.07 32.40 18.31
N GLU A 751 3.85 32.95 18.38
CA GLU A 751 2.88 32.99 17.27
C GLU A 751 3.55 33.49 15.97
N LYS A 752 4.24 34.62 16.05
CA LYS A 752 4.89 35.22 14.88
C LYS A 752 5.97 34.30 14.30
N LYS A 753 6.82 33.70 15.15
CA LYS A 753 7.86 32.76 14.70
C LYS A 753 7.23 31.52 14.05
N LEU A 754 6.13 30.99 14.61
CA LEU A 754 5.39 29.86 14.02
C LEU A 754 4.81 30.18 12.64
N LEU A 755 4.23 31.37 12.46
CA LEU A 755 3.73 31.83 11.16
C LEU A 755 4.87 32.02 10.13
N GLU A 756 6.00 32.58 10.55
CA GLU A 756 7.19 32.72 9.67
C GLU A 756 7.72 31.35 9.23
N LEU A 757 7.77 30.36 10.15
CA LEU A 757 8.15 28.98 9.82
C LEU A 757 7.13 28.29 8.91
N ALA A 758 5.83 28.45 9.19
CA ALA A 758 4.76 27.89 8.36
C ALA A 758 4.82 28.44 6.93
N GLN A 759 5.03 29.74 6.76
CA GLN A 759 5.17 30.36 5.44
C GLN A 759 6.41 29.85 4.70
N ARG A 760 7.55 29.74 5.39
CA ARG A 760 8.78 29.17 4.81
C ARG A 760 8.60 27.71 4.38
N ASN A 761 7.79 26.94 5.10
CA ASN A 761 7.43 25.57 4.74
C ASN A 761 6.47 25.50 3.55
N GLN A 762 5.48 26.39 3.45
CA GLN A 762 4.57 26.43 2.29
C GLN A 762 5.26 26.79 0.97
N GLU A 763 6.35 27.54 1.02
CA GLU A 763 7.15 27.85 -0.17
C GLU A 763 7.95 26.64 -0.69
N ARG A 764 7.96 25.52 0.06
CA ARG A 764 8.71 24.29 -0.26
C ARG A 764 7.74 23.18 -0.70
N GLU A 765 8.11 22.45 -1.75
CA GLU A 765 7.30 21.33 -2.25
C GLU A 765 7.29 20.16 -1.24
N GLY A 766 6.11 19.63 -0.91
CA GLY A 766 5.94 18.44 -0.06
C GLY A 766 5.74 18.69 1.44
N LEU A 767 5.75 19.95 1.91
CA LEU A 767 5.61 20.30 3.33
C LEU A 767 4.22 20.82 3.73
N ASP A 768 3.19 20.44 2.98
CA ASP A 768 1.81 20.89 3.22
C ASP A 768 1.30 20.47 4.61
N GLN A 769 1.57 19.24 5.04
CA GLN A 769 1.16 18.71 6.36
C GLN A 769 1.86 19.42 7.53
N PRO A 770 3.22 19.47 7.59
CA PRO A 770 3.92 20.27 8.59
C PRO A 770 3.48 21.73 8.63
N SER A 771 3.17 22.33 7.47
CA SER A 771 2.70 23.71 7.41
C SER A 771 1.31 23.92 8.05
N GLN A 772 0.43 22.92 7.96
CA GLN A 772 -0.90 22.97 8.60
C GLN A 772 -0.80 22.84 10.11
N ALA A 773 0.02 21.92 10.61
CA ALA A 773 0.26 21.76 12.04
C ALA A 773 0.87 23.04 12.65
N LEU A 774 1.82 23.67 11.96
CA LEU A 774 2.39 24.97 12.37
C LEU A 774 1.37 26.12 12.34
N GLN A 775 0.45 26.13 11.38
CA GLN A 775 -0.63 27.14 11.34
C GLN A 775 -1.63 26.95 12.47
N GLN A 776 -1.95 25.71 12.82
CA GLN A 776 -2.78 25.40 13.98
C GLN A 776 -2.08 25.82 15.27
N ALA A 777 -0.81 25.45 15.45
CA ALA A 777 -0.01 25.91 16.58
C ALA A 777 0.02 27.44 16.70
N ALA A 778 0.16 28.17 15.59
CA ALA A 778 0.10 29.62 15.59
C ALA A 778 -1.29 30.17 15.97
N SER A 779 -2.37 29.50 15.58
CA SER A 779 -3.74 29.87 15.97
C SER A 779 -3.93 29.71 17.48
N GLU A 780 -3.55 28.56 18.04
CA GLU A 780 -3.65 28.30 19.48
C GLU A 780 -2.77 29.29 20.28
N ALA A 781 -1.58 29.62 19.76
CA ALA A 781 -0.72 30.62 20.38
C ALA A 781 -1.36 32.02 20.38
N ALA A 782 -2.10 32.39 19.32
CA ALA A 782 -2.83 33.65 19.26
C ALA A 782 -3.98 33.69 20.28
N GLU A 783 -4.71 32.58 20.45
CA GLU A 783 -5.77 32.44 21.46
C GLU A 783 -5.21 32.50 22.88
N ALA A 784 -4.08 31.83 23.15
CA ALA A 784 -3.35 31.94 24.41
C ALA A 784 -2.95 33.40 24.73
N ALA A 785 -2.41 34.12 23.74
CA ALA A 785 -2.03 35.52 23.90
C ALA A 785 -3.22 36.44 24.19
N GLU A 786 -4.37 36.17 23.55
CA GLU A 786 -5.61 36.90 23.80
C GLU A 786 -6.15 36.61 25.21
N SER A 787 -6.17 35.36 25.67
CA SER A 787 -6.57 35.00 27.03
C SER A 787 -5.67 35.67 28.09
N LEU A 788 -4.35 35.73 27.85
CA LEU A 788 -3.41 36.46 28.73
C LEU A 788 -3.70 37.98 28.77
N ASP A 789 -3.99 38.61 27.62
CA ASP A 789 -4.39 40.02 27.53
C ASP A 789 -5.73 40.28 28.26
N GLN A 790 -6.66 39.33 28.17
CA GLN A 790 -7.96 39.35 28.85
C GLN A 790 -7.87 38.96 30.33
N GLN A 791 -6.68 38.62 30.83
CA GLN A 791 -6.41 38.23 32.22
C GLN A 791 -7.06 36.90 32.63
N GLN A 792 -7.38 36.05 31.66
CA GLN A 792 -7.92 34.70 31.83
C GLN A 792 -6.76 33.69 31.88
N LEU A 793 -6.14 33.54 33.06
CA LEU A 793 -4.93 32.72 33.22
C LEU A 793 -5.17 31.22 33.02
N ASP A 794 -6.38 30.71 33.28
CA ASP A 794 -6.71 29.29 33.10
C ASP A 794 -6.86 28.92 31.62
N GLU A 795 -7.61 29.73 30.86
CA GLU A 795 -7.75 29.57 29.41
C GLU A 795 -6.38 29.72 28.71
N ALA A 796 -5.55 30.66 29.18
CA ALA A 796 -4.19 30.80 28.67
C ALA A 796 -3.35 29.51 28.82
N VAL A 797 -3.36 28.87 30.00
CA VAL A 797 -2.62 27.62 30.24
C VAL A 797 -3.12 26.48 29.35
N GLN A 798 -4.42 26.41 29.09
CA GLN A 798 -5.00 25.40 28.19
C GLN A 798 -4.55 25.63 26.75
N ASN A 799 -4.67 26.86 26.25
CA ASN A 799 -4.27 27.21 24.89
C ASN A 799 -2.76 27.06 24.68
N GLU A 800 -1.93 27.35 25.70
CA GLU A 800 -0.48 27.10 25.70
C GLU A 800 -0.16 25.58 25.61
N GLU A 801 -0.96 24.73 26.27
CA GLU A 801 -0.81 23.27 26.17
C GLU A 801 -1.17 22.73 24.78
N GLU A 802 -2.26 23.23 24.19
CA GLU A 802 -2.66 22.85 22.83
C GLU A 802 -1.62 23.32 21.80
N THR A 803 -1.04 24.51 22.00
CA THR A 803 0.10 25.01 21.22
C THR A 803 1.29 24.05 21.31
N GLU A 804 1.69 23.63 22.51
CA GLU A 804 2.79 22.66 22.73
C GLU A 804 2.55 21.35 21.98
N GLN A 805 1.35 20.78 22.07
CA GLN A 805 0.97 19.54 21.38
C GLN A 805 1.05 19.69 19.85
N LYS A 806 0.59 20.83 19.31
CA LYS A 806 0.63 21.09 17.87
C LYS A 806 2.05 21.29 17.35
N ILE A 807 2.93 21.87 18.16
CA ILE A 807 4.36 21.95 17.85
C ILE A 807 4.99 20.56 17.82
N GLU A 808 4.65 19.66 18.76
CA GLU A 808 5.12 18.27 18.76
C GLU A 808 4.62 17.47 17.54
N GLU A 809 3.36 17.65 17.15
CA GLU A 809 2.78 17.07 15.94
C GLU A 809 3.57 17.52 14.70
N ALA A 810 3.83 18.83 14.57
CA ALA A 810 4.64 19.37 13.49
C ALA A 810 6.09 18.85 13.49
N LEU A 811 6.71 18.64 14.66
CA LEU A 811 8.05 18.05 14.76
C LEU A 811 8.08 16.61 14.25
N LYS A 812 7.04 15.83 14.53
CA LYS A 812 6.90 14.46 14.05
C LYS A 812 6.70 14.42 12.55
N ASP A 813 5.83 15.26 12.00
CA ASP A 813 5.61 15.33 10.55
C ASP A 813 6.88 15.73 9.80
N LEU A 814 7.69 16.64 10.37
CA LEU A 814 9.00 17.01 9.80
C LEU A 814 10.02 15.86 9.87
N GLU A 815 9.95 15.01 10.89
CA GLU A 815 10.79 13.83 11.02
C GLU A 815 10.44 12.76 9.98
N ASP A 816 9.14 12.49 9.80
CA ASP A 816 8.66 11.56 8.77
C ASP A 816 9.08 12.01 7.36
N GLU A 817 9.01 13.32 7.07
CA GLU A 817 9.45 13.86 5.78
C GLU A 817 10.99 13.87 5.64
N GLU A 818 11.74 14.11 6.73
CA GLU A 818 13.21 13.95 6.74
C GLU A 818 13.59 12.51 6.35
N GLU A 819 12.95 11.49 6.93
CA GLU A 819 13.20 10.09 6.59
C GLU A 819 12.92 9.78 5.12
N LYS A 820 11.85 10.37 4.56
CA LYS A 820 11.50 10.22 3.15
C LYS A 820 12.56 10.84 2.23
N TYR A 821 13.02 12.05 2.53
CA TYR A 821 14.10 12.67 1.76
C TYR A 821 15.44 11.92 1.92
N GLU A 822 15.73 11.36 3.11
CA GLU A 822 16.89 10.49 3.29
C GLU A 822 16.79 9.21 2.45
N SER A 823 15.60 8.59 2.37
CA SER A 823 15.35 7.45 1.49
C SER A 823 15.57 7.79 0.01
N LEU A 824 15.03 8.93 -0.44
CA LEU A 824 15.22 9.42 -1.82
C LEU A 824 16.69 9.70 -2.12
N ARG A 825 17.43 10.31 -1.18
CA ARG A 825 18.89 10.53 -1.31
C ARG A 825 19.63 9.22 -1.53
N GLN A 826 19.29 8.19 -0.75
CA GLN A 826 19.92 6.88 -0.86
C GLN A 826 19.58 6.19 -2.18
N GLU A 827 18.34 6.28 -2.66
CA GLU A 827 17.94 5.72 -3.94
C GLU A 827 18.68 6.39 -5.11
N GLU A 828 18.76 7.71 -5.11
CA GLU A 828 19.50 8.46 -6.13
C GLU A 828 21.00 8.11 -6.09
N LEU A 829 21.58 7.97 -4.89
CA LEU A 829 22.96 7.53 -4.73
C LEU A 829 23.18 6.11 -5.26
N LEU A 830 22.28 5.16 -4.94
CA LEU A 830 22.31 3.79 -5.47
C LEU A 830 22.23 3.79 -7.00
N PHE A 831 21.31 4.58 -7.56
CA PHE A 831 21.13 4.72 -9.00
C PHE A 831 22.39 5.25 -9.67
N ARG A 832 22.98 6.32 -9.12
CA ARG A 832 24.23 6.92 -9.60
C ARG A 832 25.38 5.92 -9.58
N ILE A 833 25.53 5.15 -8.50
CA ILE A 833 26.55 4.11 -8.40
C ILE A 833 26.31 3.01 -9.44
N ALA A 834 25.06 2.57 -9.62
CA ALA A 834 24.73 1.52 -10.58
C ALA A 834 25.03 1.94 -12.03
N GLU A 835 24.67 3.16 -12.43
CA GLU A 835 25.00 3.70 -13.76
C GLU A 835 26.52 3.83 -13.95
N GLU A 836 27.24 4.32 -12.95
CA GLU A 836 28.68 4.49 -13.00
C GLU A 836 29.41 3.15 -13.14
N VAL A 837 28.99 2.13 -12.37
CA VAL A 837 29.52 0.76 -12.45
C VAL A 837 29.25 0.16 -13.83
N GLN A 838 28.05 0.34 -14.37
CA GLN A 838 27.69 -0.13 -15.71
C GLN A 838 28.55 0.54 -16.80
N GLU A 839 28.80 1.84 -16.68
CA GLU A 839 29.64 2.57 -17.65
C GLU A 839 31.09 2.09 -17.59
N ILE A 840 31.66 1.96 -16.38
CA ILE A 840 33.02 1.45 -16.17
C ILE A 840 33.15 0.04 -16.75
N ARG A 841 32.18 -0.84 -16.49
CA ARG A 841 32.14 -2.19 -17.04
C ARG A 841 32.11 -2.18 -18.57
N GLY A 842 31.26 -1.36 -19.18
CA GLY A 842 31.18 -1.23 -20.65
C GLY A 842 32.48 -0.75 -21.28
N LEU A 843 33.16 0.22 -20.67
CA LEU A 843 34.48 0.69 -21.11
C LEU A 843 35.56 -0.40 -20.95
N HIS A 844 35.53 -1.12 -19.83
CA HIS A 844 36.45 -2.24 -19.57
C HIS A 844 36.28 -3.39 -20.57
N GLN A 845 35.04 -3.75 -20.94
CA GLN A 845 34.77 -4.76 -21.96
C GLN A 845 35.39 -4.40 -23.31
N ASN A 846 35.35 -3.13 -23.70
CA ASN A 846 35.99 -2.64 -24.92
C ASN A 846 37.52 -2.80 -24.84
N ALA A 847 38.13 -2.36 -23.73
CA ALA A 847 39.57 -2.51 -23.48
C ALA A 847 40.02 -3.99 -23.49
N MET A 848 39.21 -4.89 -22.92
CA MET A 848 39.45 -6.34 -22.94
C MET A 848 39.39 -6.91 -24.37
N ASN A 849 38.39 -6.51 -25.17
CA ASN A 849 38.28 -6.94 -26.56
C ASN A 849 39.46 -6.45 -27.39
N GLU A 850 39.89 -5.20 -27.21
CA GLU A 850 41.10 -4.68 -27.87
C GLU A 850 42.37 -5.43 -27.44
N THR A 851 42.47 -5.81 -26.17
CA THR A 851 43.60 -6.60 -25.66
C THR A 851 43.67 -7.95 -26.35
N ARG A 852 42.52 -8.64 -26.49
CA ARG A 852 42.40 -9.92 -27.22
C ARG A 852 42.74 -9.79 -28.70
N GLU A 853 42.29 -8.72 -29.36
CA GLU A 853 42.63 -8.46 -30.76
C GLU A 853 44.13 -8.24 -30.96
N VAL A 854 44.76 -7.45 -30.09
CA VAL A 854 46.19 -7.18 -30.16
C VAL A 854 47.00 -8.45 -29.90
N ASP A 855 46.57 -9.29 -28.96
CA ASP A 855 47.22 -10.57 -28.65
C ASP A 855 47.08 -11.59 -29.80
N ALA A 856 45.88 -11.74 -30.36
CA ALA A 856 45.62 -12.60 -31.53
C ALA A 856 46.45 -12.17 -32.74
N SER A 857 46.68 -10.87 -32.90
CA SER A 857 47.52 -10.31 -33.97
C SER A 857 49.02 -10.58 -33.82
N ARG A 858 49.48 -11.19 -32.70
CA ARG A 858 50.91 -11.45 -32.47
C ARG A 858 51.45 -12.69 -33.20
N GLU A 859 50.62 -13.60 -33.71
CA GLU A 859 51.02 -14.83 -34.45
C GLU A 859 52.29 -15.55 -33.92
N GLY A 860 52.51 -15.56 -32.59
CA GLY A 860 53.69 -16.19 -31.97
C GLY A 860 55.02 -15.44 -32.09
N GLU A 861 55.02 -14.17 -32.51
CA GLU A 861 56.22 -13.32 -32.53
C GLU A 861 56.65 -12.93 -31.10
N SER A 862 57.89 -13.28 -30.73
CA SER A 862 58.48 -12.95 -29.41
C SER A 862 58.68 -11.45 -29.13
N LYS A 863 58.44 -10.55 -30.11
CA LYS A 863 58.70 -9.11 -29.96
C LYS A 863 57.52 -8.27 -30.44
N VAL A 864 56.97 -7.46 -29.54
CA VAL A 864 55.84 -6.58 -29.79
C VAL A 864 56.22 -5.45 -30.75
N SER A 865 55.48 -5.34 -31.87
CA SER A 865 55.67 -4.27 -32.86
C SER A 865 55.44 -2.87 -32.26
N ARG A 866 56.02 -1.83 -32.87
CA ARG A 866 55.87 -0.46 -32.35
C ARG A 866 54.40 0.01 -32.35
N SER A 867 53.62 -0.37 -33.35
CA SER A 867 52.18 -0.05 -33.42
C SER A 867 51.39 -0.76 -32.32
N MET A 868 51.67 -2.05 -32.06
CA MET A 868 51.05 -2.81 -30.97
C MET A 868 51.39 -2.22 -29.59
N ARG A 869 52.65 -1.81 -29.37
CA ARG A 869 53.06 -1.12 -28.13
C ARG A 869 52.34 0.20 -27.90
N ILE A 870 51.96 0.90 -28.96
CA ILE A 870 51.15 2.13 -28.84
C ILE A 870 49.72 1.78 -28.44
N ARG A 871 49.09 0.76 -29.08
CA ARG A 871 47.74 0.30 -28.70
C ARG A 871 47.70 -0.15 -27.25
N LEU A 872 48.63 -1.02 -26.82
CA LEU A 872 48.67 -1.53 -25.45
C LEU A 872 48.93 -0.43 -24.40
N ARG A 873 49.72 0.59 -24.74
CA ARG A 873 49.89 1.75 -23.86
C ARG A 873 48.61 2.59 -23.74
N ASN A 874 47.80 2.68 -24.80
CA ASN A 874 46.52 3.37 -24.73
C ASN A 874 45.53 2.59 -23.87
N ILE A 875 45.41 1.28 -24.09
CA ILE A 875 44.59 0.38 -23.27
C ILE A 875 45.02 0.47 -21.79
N ALA A 876 46.33 0.43 -21.51
CA ALA A 876 46.84 0.58 -20.14
C ALA A 876 46.41 1.90 -19.47
N ARG A 877 46.37 3.01 -20.21
CA ARG A 877 45.91 4.31 -19.68
C ARG A 877 44.42 4.34 -19.45
N GLU A 878 43.65 3.69 -20.32
CA GLU A 878 42.19 3.55 -20.17
C GLU A 878 41.88 2.73 -18.91
N GLU A 879 42.53 1.58 -18.71
CA GLU A 879 42.35 0.72 -17.53
C GLU A 879 42.79 1.45 -16.23
N GLU A 880 43.87 2.25 -16.26
CA GLU A 880 44.31 3.06 -15.11
C GLU A 880 43.32 4.20 -14.78
N ALA A 881 42.71 4.81 -15.80
CA ALA A 881 41.67 5.82 -15.62
C ALA A 881 40.40 5.21 -15.01
N LEU A 882 39.98 4.02 -15.47
CA LEU A 882 38.86 3.28 -14.89
C LEU A 882 39.12 2.95 -13.42
N ALA A 883 40.33 2.49 -13.06
CA ALA A 883 40.68 2.22 -11.66
C ALA A 883 40.56 3.47 -10.77
N SER A 884 40.98 4.63 -11.26
CA SER A 884 40.87 5.90 -10.53
C SER A 884 39.42 6.34 -10.33
N ARG A 885 38.55 6.06 -11.31
CA ARG A 885 37.10 6.29 -11.22
C ARG A 885 36.48 5.37 -10.15
N ILE A 886 36.84 4.09 -10.15
CA ILE A 886 36.41 3.14 -9.12
C ILE A 886 36.83 3.57 -7.71
N ASP A 887 38.07 4.07 -7.52
CA ASP A 887 38.54 4.53 -6.20
C ASP A 887 37.60 5.60 -5.60
N SER A 888 37.10 6.52 -6.43
CA SER A 888 36.16 7.57 -5.97
C SER A 888 34.80 7.01 -5.53
N ILE A 889 34.34 5.94 -6.19
CA ILE A 889 33.09 5.24 -5.83
C ILE A 889 33.27 4.48 -4.51
N VAL A 890 34.44 3.84 -4.31
CA VAL A 890 34.77 3.13 -3.06
C VAL A 890 34.69 4.09 -1.87
N GLU A 891 35.24 5.30 -2.01
CA GLU A 891 35.19 6.32 -0.95
C GLU A 891 33.75 6.71 -0.59
N ALA A 892 32.90 6.96 -1.61
CA ALA A 892 31.49 7.29 -1.41
C ALA A 892 30.69 6.16 -0.73
N ILE A 893 30.87 4.91 -1.17
CA ILE A 893 30.14 3.75 -0.63
C ILE A 893 30.58 3.39 0.79
N THR A 894 31.87 3.59 1.10
CA THR A 894 32.40 3.34 2.45
C THR A 894 31.84 4.32 3.47
N ALA A 895 31.63 5.59 3.07
CA ALA A 895 31.01 6.60 3.92
C ALA A 895 29.58 6.24 4.33
N GLU A 896 28.85 5.52 3.47
CA GLU A 896 27.48 5.06 3.68
C GLU A 896 27.39 3.69 4.39
N GLY A 897 28.53 3.10 4.78
CA GLY A 897 28.59 1.90 5.64
C GLY A 897 28.48 0.54 4.93
N THR A 898 28.60 0.50 3.60
CA THR A 898 28.47 -0.73 2.79
C THR A 898 29.83 -1.41 2.57
N LEU A 899 30.14 -2.46 3.34
CA LEU A 899 31.50 -3.04 3.43
C LEU A 899 31.83 -3.99 2.28
N VAL A 900 30.91 -4.88 1.91
CA VAL A 900 31.17 -5.93 0.91
C VAL A 900 31.27 -5.36 -0.51
N PHE A 901 30.42 -4.38 -0.84
CA PHE A 901 30.41 -3.74 -2.16
C PHE A 901 31.68 -2.90 -2.36
N ALA A 902 32.12 -2.19 -1.32
CA ALA A 902 33.37 -1.44 -1.34
C ALA A 902 34.58 -2.36 -1.59
N GLU A 903 34.63 -3.57 -1.01
CA GLU A 903 35.73 -4.52 -1.29
C GLU A 903 35.73 -5.01 -2.74
N VAL A 904 34.57 -5.31 -3.32
CA VAL A 904 34.48 -5.77 -4.73
C VAL A 904 35.03 -4.71 -5.67
N LEU A 905 34.65 -3.45 -5.46
CA LEU A 905 35.15 -2.31 -6.22
C LEU A 905 36.64 -2.05 -5.98
N ASP A 906 37.09 -2.01 -4.72
CA ASP A 906 38.50 -1.79 -4.39
C ASP A 906 39.39 -2.88 -5.02
N ARG A 907 38.91 -4.13 -5.04
CA ARG A 907 39.60 -5.20 -5.74
C ARG A 907 39.61 -4.99 -7.25
N ALA A 908 38.49 -4.62 -7.86
CA ALA A 908 38.43 -4.31 -9.29
C ALA A 908 39.43 -3.21 -9.64
N SER A 909 39.52 -2.14 -8.84
CA SER A 909 40.53 -1.08 -8.97
C SER A 909 41.97 -1.62 -8.89
N ARG A 910 42.28 -2.47 -7.90
CA ARG A 910 43.61 -3.10 -7.75
C ARG A 910 43.98 -3.97 -8.94
N ASP A 911 43.05 -4.77 -9.45
CA ASP A 911 43.28 -5.65 -10.60
C ASP A 911 43.41 -4.84 -11.91
N LEU A 912 42.63 -3.77 -12.10
CA LEU A 912 42.78 -2.82 -13.22
C LEU A 912 44.14 -2.12 -13.21
N LYS A 913 44.60 -1.61 -12.06
CA LYS A 913 45.95 -1.02 -11.91
C LYS A 913 47.04 -2.01 -12.28
N ARG A 914 46.84 -3.29 -11.98
CA ARG A 914 47.76 -4.36 -12.34
C ARG A 914 47.74 -4.64 -13.84
N VAL A 915 46.57 -4.74 -14.45
CA VAL A 915 46.40 -4.87 -15.91
C VAL A 915 47.08 -3.72 -16.64
N ALA A 916 46.87 -2.48 -16.19
CA ALA A 916 47.54 -1.31 -16.73
C ALA A 916 49.07 -1.41 -16.64
N LYS A 917 49.59 -1.92 -15.52
CA LYS A 917 51.03 -2.15 -15.34
C LYS A 917 51.60 -3.22 -16.27
N ASP A 918 50.86 -4.32 -16.47
CA ASP A 918 51.24 -5.46 -17.30
C ASP A 918 51.22 -5.09 -18.81
N LEU A 919 50.19 -4.36 -19.26
CA LEU A 919 50.06 -3.85 -20.63
C LEU A 919 51.00 -2.68 -20.95
N GLY A 920 51.46 -1.96 -19.92
CA GLY A 920 52.30 -0.77 -20.01
C GLY A 920 53.80 -1.05 -20.21
N ASP A 921 54.58 0.04 -20.19
CA ASP A 921 56.05 -0.01 -20.37
C ASP A 921 56.77 -0.80 -19.26
N SER A 922 56.17 -0.92 -18.08
CA SER A 922 56.70 -1.64 -16.92
C SER A 922 56.52 -3.16 -16.96
N GLY A 923 55.57 -3.64 -17.77
CA GLY A 923 55.17 -5.04 -17.84
C GLY A 923 55.61 -5.74 -19.13
N ASP A 924 56.54 -5.14 -19.88
CA ASP A 924 56.96 -5.63 -21.20
C ASP A 924 55.82 -5.83 -22.21
N TYR A 925 54.69 -5.11 -22.02
CA TYR A 925 53.49 -5.18 -22.83
C TYR A 925 52.86 -6.59 -22.86
N ASP A 926 52.65 -7.19 -21.70
CA ASP A 926 52.05 -8.53 -21.56
C ASP A 926 50.54 -8.48 -21.80
N SER A 927 50.11 -8.97 -22.97
CA SER A 927 48.69 -9.14 -23.35
C SER A 927 48.21 -10.59 -23.25
N GLY A 928 48.99 -11.48 -22.64
CA GLY A 928 48.73 -12.91 -22.64
C GLY A 928 47.58 -13.36 -21.72
N GLU A 929 47.40 -14.67 -21.61
CA GLU A 929 46.29 -15.32 -20.89
C GLU A 929 46.12 -14.81 -19.46
N ARG A 930 47.22 -14.47 -18.77
CA ARG A 930 47.18 -14.00 -17.38
C ARG A 930 46.59 -12.60 -17.25
N THR A 931 46.99 -11.67 -18.11
CA THR A 931 46.45 -10.30 -18.14
C THR A 931 44.97 -10.34 -18.52
N GLN A 932 44.61 -11.17 -19.49
CA GLN A 932 43.21 -11.36 -19.90
C GLN A 932 42.36 -12.03 -18.81
N ALA A 933 42.95 -12.93 -17.99
CA ALA A 933 42.27 -13.52 -16.84
C ALA A 933 41.99 -12.48 -15.75
N LEU A 934 42.92 -11.54 -15.51
CA LEU A 934 42.68 -10.42 -14.59
C LEU A 934 41.56 -9.50 -15.09
N GLN A 935 41.54 -9.18 -16.39
CA GLN A 935 40.42 -8.43 -17.00
C GLN A 935 39.09 -9.19 -16.85
N SER A 936 39.10 -10.51 -17.05
CA SER A 936 37.89 -11.32 -16.87
C SER A 936 37.42 -11.37 -15.41
N ASP A 937 38.34 -11.39 -14.44
CA ASP A 937 37.99 -11.35 -13.01
C ASP A 937 37.38 -9.99 -12.63
N VAL A 938 37.87 -8.88 -13.20
CA VAL A 938 37.30 -7.52 -13.04
C VAL A 938 35.89 -7.45 -13.62
N GLU A 939 35.71 -7.94 -14.84
CA GLU A 939 34.42 -7.97 -15.53
C GLU A 939 33.34 -8.74 -14.74
N ASN A 940 33.69 -9.91 -14.19
CA ASN A 940 32.77 -10.69 -13.37
C ASN A 940 32.41 -9.96 -12.07
N GLY A 941 33.39 -9.34 -11.41
CA GLY A 941 33.17 -8.59 -10.17
C GLY A 941 32.26 -7.38 -10.38
N LEU A 942 32.48 -6.59 -11.43
CA LEU A 942 31.62 -5.46 -11.79
C LEU A 942 30.22 -5.92 -12.21
N GLY A 943 30.11 -7.04 -12.93
CA GLY A 943 28.83 -7.62 -13.32
C GLY A 943 27.97 -8.04 -12.13
N TRP A 944 28.54 -8.70 -11.12
CA TRP A 944 27.78 -9.06 -9.92
C TRP A 944 27.33 -7.88 -9.10
N LEU A 945 28.16 -6.85 -9.05
CA LEU A 945 27.84 -5.62 -8.37
C LEU A 945 26.68 -4.90 -9.06
N GLU A 946 26.74 -4.79 -10.39
CA GLU A 946 25.65 -4.24 -11.21
C GLU A 946 24.34 -5.01 -10.99
N ASP A 947 24.40 -6.35 -11.02
CA ASP A 947 23.21 -7.20 -10.79
C ASP A 947 22.64 -6.98 -9.38
N ALA A 948 23.49 -6.92 -8.35
CA ALA A 948 23.06 -6.75 -6.98
C ALA A 948 22.49 -5.34 -6.71
N LEU A 949 23.08 -4.30 -7.31
CA LEU A 949 22.56 -2.93 -7.22
C LEU A 949 21.21 -2.80 -7.94
N ARG A 950 21.02 -3.45 -9.09
CA ARG A 950 19.73 -3.46 -9.79
C ARG A 950 18.64 -4.23 -9.06
N GLU A 951 18.95 -5.42 -8.52
CA GLU A 951 18.00 -6.18 -7.71
C GLU A 951 17.52 -5.36 -6.51
N GLU A 952 18.40 -4.55 -5.92
CA GLU A 952 18.06 -3.63 -4.82
C GLU A 952 17.19 -2.45 -5.28
N LEU A 953 17.52 -1.81 -6.41
CA LEU A 953 16.70 -0.74 -7.01
C LEU A 953 15.29 -1.26 -7.37
N ASP A 954 15.19 -2.44 -7.98
CA ASP A 954 13.92 -3.07 -8.33
C ASP A 954 13.10 -3.40 -7.07
N ARG A 955 13.75 -3.90 -6.01
CA ARG A 955 13.07 -4.20 -4.73
C ARG A 955 12.51 -2.92 -4.09
N ARG A 956 13.28 -1.83 -4.03
CA ARG A 956 12.81 -0.55 -3.48
C ARG A 956 11.62 -0.01 -4.28
N ALA A 957 11.68 -0.08 -5.61
CA ALA A 957 10.57 0.30 -6.48
C ALA A 957 9.31 -0.57 -6.31
N GLU A 958 9.44 -1.84 -5.90
CA GLU A 958 8.32 -2.71 -5.54
C GLU A 958 7.76 -2.42 -4.14
N GLU A 959 8.62 -2.07 -3.18
CA GLU A 959 8.24 -1.69 -1.82
C GLU A 959 7.46 -0.38 -1.80
N GLU A 960 7.85 0.62 -2.60
CA GLU A 960 7.10 1.87 -2.78
C GLU A 960 5.70 1.62 -3.35
N LYS A 961 5.58 0.80 -4.40
CA LYS A 961 4.28 0.43 -4.98
C LYS A 961 3.37 -0.29 -3.99
N LYS A 962 3.93 -1.06 -3.05
CA LYS A 962 3.16 -1.73 -2.00
C LYS A 962 2.73 -0.78 -0.89
N LYS A 963 3.53 0.25 -0.58
CA LYS A 963 3.16 1.30 0.38
C LYS A 963 1.99 2.15 -0.13
N ASP A 964 1.91 2.41 -1.43
CA ASP A 964 0.77 3.13 -2.03
C ASP A 964 -0.55 2.35 -2.04
N GLU A 965 -0.51 1.01 -1.94
CA GLU A 965 -1.71 0.14 -1.94
C GLU A 965 -2.20 -0.25 -0.53
N GLN A 966 -1.45 0.05 0.54
CA GLN A 966 -1.84 -0.23 1.92
C GLN A 966 -1.53 0.96 2.84
N GLN A 967 -2.53 1.83 3.04
CA GLN A 967 -2.56 2.71 4.20
C GLN A 967 -2.96 1.91 5.45
N GLN A 968 -2.08 1.99 6.45
CA GLN A 968 -2.18 1.54 7.85
C GLN A 968 -1.45 0.24 8.22
N GLN A 969 -0.62 0.40 9.27
CA GLN A 969 0.06 -0.58 10.12
C GLN A 969 1.38 -1.17 9.62
N GLN A 970 2.52 -0.58 10.02
CA GLN A 970 3.16 -0.96 11.28
C GLN A 970 4.42 -0.12 11.54
N ASP A 971 4.47 0.39 12.76
CA ASP A 971 5.63 0.94 13.44
C ASP A 971 6.62 -0.20 13.74
N GLN A 972 7.75 -0.25 13.02
CA GLN A 972 8.88 -1.11 13.35
C GLN A 972 10.20 -0.35 13.16
N GLY A 973 10.57 0.35 14.24
CA GLY A 973 11.92 0.36 14.80
C GLY A 973 13.04 0.94 13.95
N GLU A 974 13.42 2.16 14.30
CA GLU A 974 14.71 2.85 14.12
C GLU A 974 15.89 1.92 13.76
N ARG A 975 15.97 1.51 12.51
CA ARG A 975 17.22 1.07 11.90
C ARG A 975 17.46 2.02 10.77
N LYS A 976 18.44 2.93 10.94
CA LYS A 976 18.99 3.75 9.86
C LYS A 976 19.04 2.90 8.59
N GLN A 977 18.16 3.22 7.64
CA GLN A 977 18.05 2.47 6.40
C GLN A 977 19.41 2.60 5.72
N GLN A 978 20.12 1.49 5.55
CA GLN A 978 21.45 1.51 4.92
C GLN A 978 21.28 1.57 3.41
N LEU A 979 22.28 2.14 2.73
CA LEU A 979 22.31 2.22 1.26
C LEU A 979 22.04 0.85 0.62
N VAL A 980 22.68 -0.20 1.13
CA VAL A 980 22.43 -1.59 0.72
C VAL A 980 22.13 -2.43 1.96
N PRO A 981 21.08 -3.27 1.95
CA PRO A 981 20.73 -4.09 3.09
C PRO A 981 21.72 -5.24 3.32
N ASP A 982 21.84 -5.65 4.59
CA ASP A 982 22.72 -6.73 5.04
C ASP A 982 22.54 -8.04 4.25
N VAL A 983 21.30 -8.35 3.85
CA VAL A 983 20.98 -9.58 3.09
C VAL A 983 21.60 -9.55 1.69
N ALA A 984 21.62 -8.40 1.03
CA ALA A 984 22.25 -8.24 -0.28
C ALA A 984 23.78 -8.35 -0.18
N GLU A 985 24.38 -7.77 0.86
CA GLU A 985 25.81 -7.95 1.14
C GLU A 985 26.17 -9.42 1.42
N LEU A 986 25.35 -10.16 2.18
CA LEU A 986 25.56 -11.59 2.44
C LEU A 986 25.46 -12.43 1.16
N LYS A 987 24.46 -12.16 0.31
CA LYS A 987 24.30 -12.83 -0.99
C LYS A 987 25.53 -12.59 -1.88
N LEU A 988 26.05 -11.36 -1.92
CA LEU A 988 27.25 -11.04 -2.69
C LEU A 988 28.48 -11.75 -2.12
N LEU A 989 28.64 -11.76 -0.79
CA LEU A 989 29.73 -12.47 -0.12
C LEU A 989 29.70 -13.98 -0.39
N GLN A 990 28.51 -14.59 -0.43
CA GLN A 990 28.33 -15.99 -0.82
C GLN A 990 28.74 -16.25 -2.27
N LYS A 991 28.36 -15.37 -3.21
CA LYS A 991 28.79 -15.47 -4.62
C LYS A 991 30.31 -15.39 -4.74
N MET A 992 30.94 -14.47 -4.01
CA MET A 992 32.39 -14.32 -3.98
C MET A 992 33.11 -15.59 -3.50
N GLU A 993 32.61 -16.25 -2.46
CA GLU A 993 33.20 -17.50 -1.94
C GLU A 993 33.04 -18.66 -2.93
N THR A 994 31.85 -18.79 -3.52
CA THR A 994 31.57 -19.82 -4.53
C THR A 994 32.54 -19.75 -5.70
N GLU A 995 32.84 -18.55 -6.21
CA GLU A 995 33.81 -18.39 -7.30
C GLU A 995 35.24 -18.74 -6.90
N VAL A 996 35.65 -18.43 -5.65
CA VAL A 996 36.97 -18.83 -5.16
C VAL A 996 37.08 -20.36 -5.15
N LEU A 997 36.04 -21.04 -4.66
CA LEU A 997 35.99 -22.50 -4.63
C LEU A 997 36.02 -23.09 -6.04
N ASP A 998 35.18 -22.61 -6.96
CA ASP A 998 35.17 -23.05 -8.36
C ASP A 998 36.54 -22.85 -9.03
N ARG A 999 37.22 -21.74 -8.75
CA ARG A 999 38.55 -21.47 -9.31
C ARG A 999 39.63 -22.35 -8.68
N ILE A 1000 39.53 -22.68 -7.40
CA ILE A 1000 40.41 -23.66 -6.74
C ILE A 1000 40.22 -25.04 -7.38
N ASP A 1001 38.98 -25.46 -7.61
CA ASP A 1001 38.67 -26.75 -8.23
C ASP A 1001 39.16 -26.82 -9.67
N GLN A 1002 38.99 -25.75 -10.46
CA GLN A 1002 39.54 -25.66 -11.81
C GLN A 1002 41.08 -25.75 -11.81
N VAL A 1003 41.75 -25.08 -10.88
CA VAL A 1003 43.22 -25.14 -10.75
C VAL A 1003 43.67 -26.55 -10.35
N ARG A 1004 42.93 -27.25 -9.47
CA ARG A 1004 43.20 -28.66 -9.11
C ARG A 1004 43.02 -29.61 -10.29
N GLU A 1005 41.97 -29.41 -11.10
CA GLU A 1005 41.71 -30.23 -12.29
C GLU A 1005 42.81 -30.06 -13.35
N LEU A 1006 43.23 -28.82 -13.60
CA LEU A 1006 44.28 -28.50 -14.59
C LEU A 1006 45.68 -28.93 -14.11
N TYR A 1007 45.92 -28.95 -12.80
CA TYR A 1007 47.22 -29.30 -12.22
C TYR A 1007 47.10 -30.34 -11.09
N PRO A 1008 46.93 -31.63 -11.43
CA PRO A 1008 46.83 -32.73 -10.45
C PRO A 1008 48.06 -32.88 -9.54
N GLN A 1009 49.19 -32.29 -9.96
CA GLN A 1009 50.45 -32.23 -9.20
C GLN A 1009 50.30 -31.50 -7.86
N ILE A 1010 49.29 -30.63 -7.73
CA ILE A 1010 48.92 -29.93 -6.49
C ILE A 1010 48.51 -30.95 -5.41
N ASP A 1011 47.67 -31.92 -5.77
CA ASP A 1011 47.18 -32.95 -4.84
C ASP A 1011 48.23 -34.03 -4.56
N ALA A 1012 49.18 -34.22 -5.48
CA ALA A 1012 50.31 -35.13 -5.33
C ALA A 1012 51.44 -34.57 -4.45
N GLY A 1013 51.41 -33.28 -4.11
CA GLY A 1013 52.43 -32.62 -3.27
C GLY A 1013 53.79 -32.43 -3.95
N GLU A 1014 53.83 -32.35 -5.29
CA GLU A 1014 55.04 -32.15 -6.07
C GLU A 1014 55.46 -30.66 -6.15
N ASP A 1015 56.71 -30.38 -6.54
CA ASP A 1015 57.22 -29.02 -6.71
C ASP A 1015 56.44 -28.29 -7.83
N LEU A 1016 55.62 -27.33 -7.42
CA LEU A 1016 54.79 -26.52 -8.32
C LEU A 1016 55.60 -25.45 -9.04
N ASP A 1017 55.22 -25.17 -10.30
CA ASP A 1017 55.72 -24.02 -11.05
C ASP A 1017 55.53 -22.72 -10.22
N PRO A 1018 56.56 -21.86 -10.10
CA PRO A 1018 56.45 -20.57 -9.43
C PRO A 1018 55.25 -19.71 -9.85
N LEU A 1019 54.79 -19.81 -11.09
CA LEU A 1019 53.61 -19.10 -11.60
C LEU A 1019 52.30 -19.64 -11.03
N ILE A 1020 52.15 -20.97 -10.98
CA ILE A 1020 50.97 -21.65 -10.40
C ILE A 1020 50.90 -21.37 -8.89
N ARG A 1021 52.05 -21.41 -8.22
CA ARG A 1021 52.15 -21.08 -6.78
C ARG A 1021 51.70 -19.65 -6.49
N ARG A 1022 52.01 -18.69 -7.37
CA ARG A 1022 51.56 -17.29 -7.25
C ARG A 1022 50.04 -17.18 -7.37
N ASP A 1023 49.42 -17.98 -8.23
CA ASP A 1023 47.97 -17.94 -8.45
C ASP A 1023 47.20 -18.60 -7.31
N LEU A 1024 47.72 -19.69 -6.73
CA LEU A 1024 47.18 -20.29 -5.50
C LEU A 1024 47.29 -19.35 -4.29
N LEU A 1025 48.40 -18.63 -4.13
CA LEU A 1025 48.54 -17.63 -3.06
C LEU A 1025 47.52 -16.49 -3.22
N ARG A 1026 47.24 -16.07 -4.46
CA ARG A 1026 46.20 -15.05 -4.74
C ARG A 1026 44.82 -15.53 -4.31
N LEU A 1027 44.45 -16.77 -4.63
CA LEU A 1027 43.16 -17.36 -4.22
C LEU A 1027 43.08 -17.53 -2.70
N ALA A 1028 44.17 -17.91 -2.03
CA ALA A 1028 44.21 -18.03 -0.58
C ALA A 1028 44.00 -16.68 0.13
N THR A 1029 44.69 -15.62 -0.30
CA THR A 1029 44.48 -14.26 0.24
C THR A 1029 43.05 -13.77 0.00
N ARG A 1030 42.44 -14.16 -1.12
CA ARG A 1030 41.04 -13.82 -1.44
C ARG A 1030 40.06 -14.50 -0.49
N SER A 1031 40.23 -15.80 -0.22
CA SER A 1031 39.40 -16.53 0.76
C SER A 1031 39.56 -15.96 2.17
N GLU A 1032 40.79 -15.62 2.58
CA GLU A 1032 41.05 -14.98 3.89
C GLU A 1032 40.29 -13.65 4.06
N ARG A 1033 40.28 -12.81 3.00
CA ARG A 1033 39.55 -11.53 3.03
C ARG A 1033 38.03 -11.71 3.10
N ILE A 1034 37.47 -12.68 2.37
CA ILE A 1034 36.04 -13.01 2.43
C ILE A 1034 35.64 -13.43 3.85
N HIS A 1035 36.45 -14.25 4.53
CA HIS A 1035 36.22 -14.62 5.92
C HIS A 1035 36.30 -13.43 6.89
N GLN A 1036 37.21 -12.47 6.66
CA GLN A 1036 37.27 -11.24 7.46
C GLN A 1036 36.00 -10.41 7.31
N LEU A 1037 35.54 -10.17 6.07
CA LEU A 1037 34.29 -9.44 5.80
C LEU A 1037 33.08 -10.13 6.43
N PHE A 1038 33.02 -11.46 6.37
CA PHE A 1038 31.96 -12.22 7.04
C PHE A 1038 32.00 -12.05 8.56
N SER A 1039 33.19 -12.01 9.16
CA SER A 1039 33.36 -11.74 10.60
C SER A 1039 32.96 -10.31 10.97
N GLU A 1040 33.29 -9.32 10.14
CA GLU A 1040 32.89 -7.92 10.32
C GLU A 1040 31.37 -7.76 10.24
N MET A 1041 30.72 -8.37 9.23
CA MET A 1041 29.27 -8.40 9.10
C MET A 1041 28.59 -9.12 10.28
N ARG A 1042 29.16 -10.24 10.72
CA ARG A 1042 28.65 -10.99 11.89
C ARG A 1042 28.70 -10.14 13.16
N SER A 1043 29.77 -9.35 13.33
CA SER A 1043 29.88 -8.38 14.42
C SER A 1043 28.85 -7.25 14.28
N ARG A 1044 28.65 -6.73 13.07
CA ARG A 1044 27.63 -5.69 12.78
C ARG A 1044 26.21 -6.17 13.10
N LEU A 1045 25.92 -7.44 12.83
CA LEU A 1045 24.62 -8.08 13.10
C LEU A 1045 24.44 -8.54 14.57
N GLY A 1046 25.43 -8.34 15.44
CA GLY A 1046 25.37 -8.75 16.85
C GLY A 1046 25.37 -10.26 17.09
N ILE A 1047 25.81 -11.07 16.11
CA ILE A 1047 25.81 -12.54 16.21
C ILE A 1047 27.13 -13.00 16.85
N GLY A 1048 27.14 -13.21 18.16
CA GLY A 1048 28.34 -13.41 19.00
C GLY A 1048 29.41 -14.43 18.50
N MET A 1049 30.68 -14.12 18.84
CA MET A 1049 31.88 -14.98 18.74
C MET A 1049 31.87 -16.09 19.81
N GLU A 1050 30.96 -17.06 19.73
CA GLU A 1050 31.09 -18.31 20.49
C GLU A 1050 30.80 -19.51 19.59
N GLY A 1051 31.87 -20.19 19.18
CA GLY A 1051 31.85 -21.49 18.52
C GLY A 1051 32.96 -22.37 19.11
N PRO A 1052 32.71 -23.68 19.37
CA PRO A 1052 33.48 -24.48 20.30
C PRO A 1052 34.78 -25.02 19.67
N GLY A 1053 35.94 -24.69 20.24
CA GLY A 1053 37.18 -25.43 19.99
C GLY A 1053 38.39 -24.58 19.58
N GLY A 1054 39.07 -24.00 20.56
CA GLY A 1054 40.42 -23.44 20.44
C GLY A 1054 40.92 -22.99 21.81
N PRO A 1055 42.14 -23.37 22.25
CA PRO A 1055 42.52 -23.31 23.67
C PRO A 1055 42.74 -21.87 24.13
N LYS A 1056 42.17 -21.54 25.30
CA LYS A 1056 42.46 -20.31 26.04
C LYS A 1056 43.96 -20.21 26.33
N PRO A 1057 44.60 -19.05 26.09
CA PRO A 1057 45.89 -18.75 26.70
C PRO A 1057 45.65 -18.43 28.19
N ASP A 1058 46.28 -19.22 29.05
CA ASP A 1058 46.29 -19.02 30.51
C ASP A 1058 47.27 -17.92 30.92
N ALA A 1059 46.86 -17.18 31.96
CA ALA A 1059 47.64 -16.41 32.94
C ALA A 1059 48.32 -15.12 32.42
N SER A 1060 48.34 -13.99 33.14
CA SER A 1060 48.46 -13.80 34.59
C SER A 1060 48.35 -12.31 34.98
N GLY A 1061 47.82 -12.02 36.18
CA GLY A 1061 48.05 -10.82 36.99
C GLY A 1061 47.26 -9.58 36.56
N ASP A 1062 46.57 -8.84 37.41
CA ASP A 1062 46.98 -8.36 38.74
C ASP A 1062 45.76 -7.98 39.58
N ASP A 1063 45.95 -8.07 40.89
CA ASP A 1063 44.99 -7.91 41.98
C ASP A 1063 44.44 -6.47 42.14
N GLY A 1064 43.20 -6.39 42.66
CA GLY A 1064 42.81 -5.41 43.69
C GLY A 1064 42.40 -4.01 43.22
N ALA A 1065 41.35 -3.37 43.74
CA ALA A 1065 40.49 -3.69 44.86
C ALA A 1065 39.19 -2.87 44.75
N GLU A 1066 38.12 -3.48 45.29
CA GLU A 1066 36.84 -2.88 45.63
C GLU A 1066 36.97 -1.68 46.57
N THR A 1067 36.02 -0.74 46.50
CA THR A 1067 35.21 -0.33 47.66
C THR A 1067 33.97 0.43 47.18
N ASP A 1068 32.80 -0.21 47.29
CA ASP A 1068 31.55 0.45 47.65
C ASP A 1068 31.12 -0.16 49.00
N GLU A 1069 31.18 0.64 50.06
CA GLU A 1069 30.63 0.31 51.37
C GLU A 1069 29.30 1.06 51.55
N GLN A 1070 28.21 0.30 51.63
CA GLN A 1070 26.99 0.73 52.30
C GLN A 1070 27.26 0.79 53.82
N GLY A 1071 26.82 1.88 54.46
CA GLY A 1071 26.89 2.05 55.91
C GLY A 1071 25.83 3.02 56.40
N ASP A 1072 24.86 2.45 57.10
CA ASP A 1072 23.72 3.00 57.83
C ASP A 1072 24.09 4.08 58.89
N ASP A 1073 23.06 4.72 59.46
CA ASP A 1073 23.01 5.69 60.57
C ASP A 1073 23.29 7.19 60.28
N ARG A 1074 22.22 7.94 59.95
CA ARG A 1074 21.67 9.05 60.79
C ARG A 1074 20.48 9.77 60.20
#